data_AF-A0A1Y6HRK0-F1
#
_entry.id   AF-A0A1Y6HRK0-F1
#
_cell.length_a   1.000
_cell.length_b   1.000
_cell.length_c   1.000
_cell.angle_alpha   90.00
_cell.angle_beta   90.00
_cell.angle_gamma   90.00
#
_symmetry.space_group_name_H-M   'P 1'
#
loop_
_entity.id
_entity.type
_entity.pdbx_description
1 polymer ?
#
loop_
_entity_poly.entity_id
_entity_poly.type
_entity_poly.pdbx_seq_one_letter_code
_entity_poly.pdbx_strand_id
1 'polypeptide(L)'
;MTLPRRALPFLIGMAPLVACADPAFDRCLAGLQIQAATKGVDAASFERFTADLAPDPSVLPLLDAQPEFTTPIWDYLASLVDSQRVTEGQAMLVTHRDLLTLLSEQTGVDPATIVAVWGVESDYGRVTGKRPLLVSLATLSCEGRRQPFFRGEFLALLSLLQQGDLSPGGLTGSWAGAFGQTQFMPSTYARIAVDGDGDGRRDLVASIPDALASTANYLVKAGWQRARAWGMEVHLPAGFDASKAGRTRRQPLQAWQNAGLLGTDGKALAPSGLPAETPAALLLPAGATGPAFLVLGNYDAIYAYNAAESYALSIALLADRLRGGAGLIGAWPTDDPGLGRSERRELQQLLLARGHLIGEADGMVGTATRRAIQVEQTRLGLQPADGRPGQRILSALRAALPVTGAAAAIRATAFKLPAAYPAFAQSPIVQKAPPMSDLTGLRTGDFHGFPSLLIDTPFSTAAISLFGGQLLSFVPKGGQDVMWLSPSARQPPTPIRGGTPVCWPYFGRQNQTGDVPAHGFVRTVSWQLTASHREDDGTLVLTLTPPTFDDLALRLRMTLRIGRTLEQSLITENTSQAPVRFTQALHNYFRVGDALKVSVQGLDGLDYIDKYENYANVHHQQGDWTLRDPRDPGRSDRIYTIAGGHYTLTDPVLGRRIVIATKGSRALVAWNPGEEAAAKMADVGEGWRDYVCLEAANAGPDVIELAPGASHTLAQTIGVQ
;
A
#
# COMPACT_ATOMS: atom_id res chain seq x y z
N MET A 1 50.61 51.07 -16.69
CA MET A 1 49.67 50.43 -17.63
C MET A 1 50.10 48.99 -17.84
N THR A 2 49.52 48.06 -17.09
CA THR A 2 49.81 46.63 -17.12
C THR A 2 48.47 45.91 -16.95
N LEU A 3 47.98 45.31 -18.04
CA LEU A 3 46.72 44.57 -18.11
C LEU A 3 46.88 43.16 -17.49
N PRO A 4 45.88 42.65 -16.74
CA PRO A 4 45.96 41.35 -16.11
C PRO A 4 45.44 40.22 -17.03
N ARG A 5 46.06 39.04 -16.89
CA ARG A 5 45.69 37.77 -17.53
C ARG A 5 44.30 37.31 -17.08
N ARG A 6 43.43 36.99 -18.05
CA ARG A 6 42.15 36.29 -17.83
C ARG A 6 42.40 34.81 -17.55
N ALA A 7 41.87 34.30 -16.43
CA ALA A 7 41.74 32.88 -16.16
C ALA A 7 40.38 32.38 -16.67
N LEU A 8 40.40 31.26 -17.39
CA LEU A 8 39.22 30.55 -17.93
C LEU A 8 38.57 29.69 -16.81
N PRO A 9 37.24 29.66 -16.66
CA PRO A 9 36.60 28.77 -15.70
C PRO A 9 36.52 27.34 -16.26
N PHE A 10 36.97 26.37 -15.46
CA PHE A 10 36.82 24.94 -15.70
C PHE A 10 35.35 24.56 -15.46
N LEU A 11 34.63 24.18 -16.52
CA LEU A 11 33.33 23.51 -16.42
C LEU A 11 33.57 22.06 -16.02
N ILE A 12 33.31 21.72 -14.75
CA ILE A 12 33.21 20.32 -14.30
C ILE A 12 31.82 19.83 -14.72
N GLY A 13 31.78 18.98 -15.75
CA GLY A 13 30.56 18.30 -16.16
C GLY A 13 30.07 17.36 -15.06
N MET A 14 28.83 17.56 -14.60
CA MET A 14 28.10 16.55 -13.84
C MET A 14 27.85 15.36 -14.77
N ALA A 15 28.54 14.24 -14.51
CA ALA A 15 28.14 12.96 -15.07
C ALA A 15 26.79 12.54 -14.42
N PRO A 16 25.82 12.02 -15.19
CA PRO A 16 24.59 11.50 -14.63
C PRO A 16 24.89 10.30 -13.74
N LEU A 17 24.24 10.25 -12.57
CA LEU A 17 24.23 9.10 -11.68
C LEU A 17 23.61 7.91 -12.44
N VAL A 18 24.45 7.00 -12.91
CA VAL A 18 24.03 5.70 -13.43
C VAL A 18 23.38 4.94 -12.28
N ALA A 19 22.11 4.57 -12.44
CA ALA A 19 21.40 3.72 -11.48
C ALA A 19 22.24 2.46 -11.20
N CYS A 20 22.38 2.07 -9.94
CA CYS A 20 23.09 0.84 -9.60
C CYS A 20 22.35 -0.34 -10.25
N ALA A 21 22.96 -0.86 -11.32
CA ALA A 21 22.60 -2.08 -12.03
C ALA A 21 22.34 -3.23 -11.04
N ASP A 22 21.18 -3.90 -11.15
CA ASP A 22 21.01 -5.24 -10.59
C ASP A 22 21.72 -6.22 -11.55
N PRO A 23 22.88 -6.79 -11.16
CA PRO A 23 23.66 -7.58 -12.08
C PRO A 23 22.93 -8.86 -12.53
N ALA A 24 21.95 -9.35 -11.78
CA ALA A 24 21.16 -10.52 -12.15
C ALA A 24 20.10 -10.19 -13.19
N PHE A 25 19.40 -9.06 -13.02
CA PHE A 25 18.41 -8.58 -13.97
C PHE A 25 19.06 -8.22 -15.32
N ASP A 26 20.20 -7.52 -15.31
CA ASP A 26 20.92 -7.15 -16.52
C ASP A 26 21.42 -8.38 -17.29
N ARG A 27 21.95 -9.39 -16.58
CA ARG A 27 22.33 -10.67 -17.20
C ARG A 27 21.14 -11.38 -17.82
N CYS A 28 19.98 -11.34 -17.17
CA CYS A 28 18.77 -11.90 -17.74
C CYS A 28 18.35 -11.15 -19.01
N LEU A 29 18.29 -9.82 -18.99
CA LEU A 29 17.95 -9.01 -20.15
C LEU A 29 18.90 -9.28 -21.33
N ALA A 30 20.21 -9.36 -21.07
CA ALA A 30 21.19 -9.73 -22.10
C ALA A 30 20.90 -11.12 -22.70
N GLY A 31 20.49 -12.09 -21.87
CA GLY A 31 20.05 -13.41 -22.33
C GLY A 31 18.76 -13.39 -23.15
N LEU A 32 17.87 -12.42 -22.92
CA LEU A 32 16.63 -12.24 -23.69
C LEU A 32 16.88 -11.62 -25.06
N GLN A 33 17.95 -10.84 -25.25
CA GLN A 33 18.30 -10.28 -26.55
C GLN A 33 18.48 -11.35 -27.63
N ILE A 34 19.12 -12.48 -27.28
CA ILE A 34 19.30 -13.62 -28.19
C ILE A 34 17.94 -14.20 -28.60
N GLN A 35 17.03 -14.35 -27.64
CA GLN A 35 15.68 -14.86 -27.92
C GLN A 35 14.84 -13.86 -28.72
N ALA A 36 14.99 -12.57 -28.47
CA ALA A 36 14.33 -11.48 -29.19
C ALA A 36 14.70 -11.49 -30.68
N ALA A 37 15.97 -11.73 -31.00
CA ALA A 37 16.42 -11.88 -32.39
C ALA A 37 15.71 -13.03 -33.13
N THR A 38 15.45 -14.16 -32.46
CA THR A 38 14.66 -15.27 -33.05
C THR A 38 13.20 -14.92 -33.32
N LYS A 39 12.69 -13.85 -32.70
CA LYS A 39 11.35 -13.29 -32.90
C LYS A 39 11.35 -12.07 -33.83
N GLY A 40 12.47 -11.78 -34.49
CA GLY A 40 12.59 -10.68 -35.45
C GLY A 40 12.75 -9.30 -34.81
N VAL A 41 13.03 -9.22 -33.51
CA VAL A 41 13.38 -7.96 -32.85
C VAL A 41 14.85 -7.67 -33.14
N ASP A 42 15.14 -6.54 -33.79
CA ASP A 42 16.50 -6.14 -34.11
C ASP A 42 17.25 -5.63 -32.86
N ALA A 43 18.58 -5.64 -32.91
CA ALA A 43 19.41 -5.29 -31.75
C ALA A 43 19.22 -3.84 -31.30
N ALA A 44 19.02 -2.90 -32.23
CA ALA A 44 18.84 -1.48 -31.92
C ALA A 44 17.48 -1.22 -31.24
N SER A 45 16.44 -1.90 -31.71
CA SER A 45 15.10 -1.87 -31.11
C SER A 45 15.11 -2.49 -29.72
N PHE A 46 15.77 -3.64 -29.54
CA PHE A 46 15.93 -4.26 -28.21
C PHE A 46 16.64 -3.29 -27.25
N GLU A 47 17.82 -2.79 -27.61
CA GLU A 47 18.59 -1.85 -26.80
C GLU A 47 17.76 -0.61 -26.43
N ARG A 48 17.09 0.00 -27.42
CA ARG A 48 16.23 1.18 -27.22
C ARG A 48 15.10 0.92 -26.22
N PHE A 49 14.44 -0.23 -26.29
CA PHE A 49 13.29 -0.52 -25.41
C PHE A 49 13.70 -1.07 -24.04
N THR A 50 14.95 -1.51 -23.86
CA THR A 50 15.45 -2.04 -22.58
C THR A 50 16.40 -1.13 -21.83
N ALA A 51 16.94 -0.07 -22.44
CA ALA A 51 18.01 0.76 -21.88
C ALA A 51 17.75 1.27 -20.46
N ASP A 52 16.51 1.70 -20.16
CA ASP A 52 16.15 2.32 -18.88
C ASP A 52 15.27 1.42 -18.00
N LEU A 53 15.19 0.12 -18.29
CA LEU A 53 14.37 -0.80 -17.50
C LEU A 53 15.04 -1.12 -16.17
N ALA A 54 14.35 -0.81 -15.08
CA ALA A 54 14.65 -1.30 -13.74
C ALA A 54 13.55 -2.28 -13.31
N PRO A 55 13.88 -3.38 -12.59
CA PRO A 55 12.88 -4.33 -12.14
C PRO A 55 11.91 -3.70 -11.13
N ASP A 56 10.65 -4.11 -11.17
CA ASP A 56 9.61 -3.73 -10.21
C ASP A 56 9.22 -4.96 -9.36
N PRO A 57 9.95 -5.26 -8.27
CA PRO A 57 9.70 -6.46 -7.47
C PRO A 57 8.31 -6.48 -6.82
N SER A 58 7.59 -5.35 -6.79
CA SER A 58 6.21 -5.30 -6.27
C SER A 58 5.21 -6.10 -7.12
N VAL A 59 5.56 -6.52 -8.34
CA VAL A 59 4.73 -7.40 -9.17
C VAL A 59 4.85 -8.88 -8.79
N LEU A 60 5.93 -9.28 -8.10
CA LEU A 60 6.21 -10.68 -7.79
C LEU A 60 5.18 -11.30 -6.83
N PRO A 61 4.79 -10.64 -5.71
CA PRO A 61 3.78 -11.20 -4.81
C PRO A 61 2.40 -11.35 -5.46
N LEU A 62 2.11 -10.55 -6.50
CA LEU A 62 0.82 -10.59 -7.20
C LEU A 62 0.64 -11.86 -8.03
N LEU A 63 1.72 -12.59 -8.33
CA LEU A 63 1.64 -13.90 -8.96
C LEU A 63 0.78 -14.86 -8.13
N ASP A 64 0.87 -14.77 -6.80
CA ASP A 64 0.25 -15.70 -5.85
C ASP A 64 -1.13 -15.25 -5.34
N ALA A 65 -1.59 -14.06 -5.73
CA ALA A 65 -2.80 -13.45 -5.20
C ALA A 65 -3.75 -12.98 -6.32
N GLN A 66 -4.25 -13.92 -7.12
CA GLN A 66 -5.24 -13.63 -8.18
C GLN A 66 -6.66 -13.59 -7.60
N PRO A 67 -7.34 -12.42 -7.62
CA PRO A 67 -8.64 -12.25 -6.97
C PRO A 67 -9.71 -13.24 -7.43
N GLU A 68 -9.67 -13.67 -8.69
CA GLU A 68 -10.59 -14.62 -9.30
C GLU A 68 -10.66 -15.96 -8.56
N PHE A 69 -9.57 -16.35 -7.90
CA PHE A 69 -9.42 -17.64 -7.22
C PHE A 69 -9.43 -17.53 -5.69
N THR A 70 -9.07 -16.37 -5.14
CA THR A 70 -8.92 -16.17 -3.69
C THR A 70 -10.09 -15.41 -3.05
N THR A 71 -10.85 -14.67 -3.85
CA THR A 71 -11.97 -13.86 -3.35
C THR A 71 -13.25 -14.69 -3.33
N PRO A 72 -14.05 -14.66 -2.25
CA PRO A 72 -15.36 -15.29 -2.25
C PRO A 72 -16.20 -14.83 -3.45
N ILE A 73 -16.88 -15.76 -4.12
CA ILE A 73 -17.54 -15.47 -5.41
C ILE A 73 -18.53 -14.30 -5.33
N TRP A 74 -19.24 -14.14 -4.22
CA TRP A 74 -20.19 -13.04 -4.02
C TRP A 74 -19.49 -11.68 -3.89
N ASP A 75 -18.28 -11.62 -3.33
CA ASP A 75 -17.48 -10.39 -3.27
C ASP A 75 -16.91 -10.04 -4.63
N TYR A 76 -16.41 -11.05 -5.33
CA TYR A 76 -15.87 -10.90 -6.68
C TYR A 76 -16.95 -10.38 -7.63
N LEU A 77 -18.13 -11.02 -7.66
CA LEU A 77 -19.26 -10.58 -8.48
C LEU A 77 -19.84 -9.23 -8.04
N ALA A 78 -19.94 -8.94 -6.74
CA ALA A 78 -20.40 -7.62 -6.28
C ALA A 78 -19.47 -6.49 -6.74
N SER A 79 -18.16 -6.76 -6.91
CA SER A 79 -17.22 -5.80 -7.46
C SER A 79 -17.29 -5.64 -8.98
N LEU A 80 -17.78 -6.68 -9.68
CA LEU A 80 -17.78 -6.74 -11.13
C LEU A 80 -19.13 -6.51 -11.80
N VAL A 81 -20.23 -6.79 -11.11
CA VAL A 81 -21.61 -6.76 -11.63
C VAL A 81 -22.47 -5.85 -10.75
N ASP A 82 -21.99 -4.62 -10.54
CA ASP A 82 -22.67 -3.62 -9.72
C ASP A 82 -23.66 -2.76 -10.53
N SER A 83 -24.63 -2.12 -9.86
CA SER A 83 -25.68 -1.34 -10.51
C SER A 83 -25.17 -0.11 -11.29
N GLN A 84 -24.08 0.50 -10.82
CA GLN A 84 -23.45 1.62 -11.52
C GLN A 84 -22.82 1.14 -12.82
N ARG A 85 -22.06 0.03 -12.80
CA ARG A 85 -21.49 -0.55 -14.02
C ARG A 85 -22.58 -0.94 -15.01
N VAL A 86 -23.68 -1.54 -14.56
CA VAL A 86 -24.82 -1.88 -15.43
C VAL A 86 -25.38 -0.62 -16.11
N THR A 87 -25.59 0.45 -15.35
CA THR A 87 -26.11 1.73 -15.89
C THR A 87 -25.15 2.33 -16.92
N GLU A 88 -23.86 2.34 -16.63
CA GLU A 88 -22.82 2.85 -17.53
C GLU A 88 -22.70 1.99 -18.79
N GLY A 89 -22.77 0.66 -18.67
CA GLY A 89 -22.75 -0.24 -19.81
C GLY A 89 -23.99 -0.11 -20.70
N GLN A 90 -25.17 0.12 -20.12
CA GLN A 90 -26.37 0.44 -20.89
C GLN A 90 -26.21 1.75 -21.66
N ALA A 91 -25.56 2.76 -21.06
CA ALA A 91 -25.19 3.97 -21.77
C ALA A 91 -24.20 3.67 -22.91
N MET A 92 -23.19 2.82 -22.69
CA MET A 92 -22.25 2.42 -23.76
C MET A 92 -22.94 1.69 -24.92
N LEU A 93 -23.94 0.85 -24.64
CA LEU A 93 -24.76 0.21 -25.68
C LEU A 93 -25.52 1.22 -26.54
N VAL A 94 -25.96 2.34 -25.95
CA VAL A 94 -26.63 3.42 -26.68
C VAL A 94 -25.60 4.24 -27.46
N THR A 95 -24.53 4.67 -26.81
CA THR A 95 -23.48 5.52 -27.41
C THR A 95 -22.81 4.86 -28.60
N HIS A 96 -22.55 3.55 -28.55
CA HIS A 96 -21.86 2.80 -29.60
C HIS A 96 -22.80 1.87 -30.39
N ARG A 97 -24.09 2.18 -30.43
CA ARG A 97 -25.13 1.31 -31.03
C ARG A 97 -24.79 0.87 -32.46
N ASP A 98 -24.40 1.81 -33.32
CA ASP A 98 -24.19 1.53 -34.74
C ASP A 98 -22.99 0.59 -34.95
N LEU A 99 -21.87 0.89 -34.29
CA LEU A 99 -20.68 0.04 -34.29
C LEU A 99 -21.00 -1.37 -33.75
N LEU A 100 -21.68 -1.45 -32.60
CA LEU A 100 -22.00 -2.73 -31.97
C LEU A 100 -22.99 -3.56 -32.82
N THR A 101 -23.91 -2.90 -33.52
CA THR A 101 -24.84 -3.56 -34.45
C THR A 101 -24.06 -4.17 -35.61
N LEU A 102 -23.16 -3.40 -36.23
CA LEU A 102 -22.28 -3.86 -37.29
C LEU A 102 -21.43 -5.07 -36.85
N LEU A 103 -20.77 -4.96 -35.69
CA LEU A 103 -19.97 -6.05 -35.13
C LEU A 103 -20.83 -7.29 -34.86
N SER A 104 -22.05 -7.12 -34.36
CA SER A 104 -22.95 -8.25 -34.10
C SER A 104 -23.41 -8.94 -35.38
N GLU A 105 -23.70 -8.17 -36.43
CA GLU A 105 -24.04 -8.72 -37.74
C GLU A 105 -22.90 -9.54 -38.32
N GLN A 106 -21.67 -9.01 -38.26
CA GLN A 106 -20.47 -9.65 -38.79
C GLN A 106 -20.04 -10.89 -37.99
N THR A 107 -20.05 -10.80 -36.67
CA THR A 107 -19.43 -11.81 -35.78
C THR A 107 -20.43 -12.78 -35.17
N GLY A 108 -21.71 -12.38 -35.07
CA GLY A 108 -22.73 -13.12 -34.32
C GLY A 108 -22.59 -13.02 -32.80
N VAL A 109 -21.64 -12.23 -32.29
CA VAL A 109 -21.55 -11.88 -30.88
C VAL A 109 -22.54 -10.76 -30.59
N ASP A 110 -23.39 -10.92 -29.57
CA ASP A 110 -24.38 -9.90 -29.29
C ASP A 110 -23.76 -8.65 -28.62
N PRO A 111 -24.32 -7.44 -28.85
CA PRO A 111 -23.79 -6.19 -28.32
C PRO A 111 -23.56 -6.18 -26.80
N ALA A 112 -24.50 -6.76 -26.04
CA ALA A 112 -24.43 -6.76 -24.59
C ALA A 112 -23.26 -7.62 -24.07
N THR A 113 -22.94 -8.73 -24.75
CA THR A 113 -21.76 -9.54 -24.42
C THR A 113 -20.46 -8.77 -24.69
N ILE A 114 -20.34 -8.10 -25.84
CA ILE A 114 -19.13 -7.31 -26.18
C ILE A 114 -18.91 -6.22 -25.12
N VAL A 115 -19.96 -5.47 -24.79
CA VAL A 115 -19.90 -4.40 -23.78
C VAL A 115 -19.66 -4.97 -22.38
N ALA A 116 -20.19 -6.14 -22.04
CA ALA A 116 -19.94 -6.78 -20.74
C ALA A 116 -18.46 -7.16 -20.57
N VAL A 117 -17.82 -7.71 -21.60
CA VAL A 117 -16.36 -7.97 -21.57
C VAL A 117 -15.62 -6.65 -21.34
N TRP A 118 -15.92 -5.62 -22.12
CA TRP A 118 -15.27 -4.31 -21.99
C TRP A 118 -15.45 -3.68 -20.59
N GLY A 119 -16.63 -3.84 -19.99
CA GLY A 119 -16.92 -3.36 -18.63
C GLY A 119 -16.17 -4.10 -17.54
N VAL A 120 -16.01 -5.41 -17.66
CA VAL A 120 -15.24 -6.23 -16.71
C VAL A 120 -13.74 -5.97 -16.85
N GLU A 121 -13.23 -5.88 -18.07
CA GLU A 121 -11.78 -5.74 -18.32
C GLU A 121 -11.22 -4.38 -17.90
N SER A 122 -11.90 -3.29 -18.27
CA SER A 122 -11.32 -1.95 -18.13
C SER A 122 -12.29 -0.89 -17.63
N ASP A 123 -13.46 -1.31 -17.13
CA ASP A 123 -14.53 -0.39 -16.76
C ASP A 123 -14.86 0.60 -17.89
N TYR A 124 -15.02 0.04 -19.10
CA TYR A 124 -15.25 0.79 -20.34
C TYR A 124 -14.10 1.74 -20.69
N GLY A 125 -12.86 1.27 -20.53
CA GLY A 125 -11.64 2.01 -20.86
C GLY A 125 -11.14 2.99 -19.78
N ARG A 126 -11.84 3.13 -18.64
CA ARG A 126 -11.42 4.04 -17.56
C ARG A 126 -10.30 3.49 -16.69
N VAL A 127 -10.13 2.17 -16.64
CA VAL A 127 -9.12 1.48 -15.83
C VAL A 127 -8.33 0.53 -16.72
N THR A 128 -7.20 1.00 -17.26
CA THR A 128 -6.36 0.21 -18.17
C THR A 128 -5.08 -0.31 -17.51
N GLY A 129 -4.85 0.06 -16.24
CA GLY A 129 -3.65 -0.24 -15.48
C GLY A 129 -2.65 0.93 -15.42
N LYS A 130 -1.86 0.98 -14.36
CA LYS A 130 -0.96 2.11 -14.03
C LYS A 130 0.52 1.76 -14.11
N ARG A 131 0.86 0.49 -14.33
CA ARG A 131 2.26 0.03 -14.31
C ARG A 131 2.84 0.12 -15.72
N PRO A 132 4.09 0.60 -15.88
CA PRO A 132 4.75 0.54 -17.18
C PRO A 132 4.82 -0.91 -17.68
N LEU A 133 4.33 -1.14 -18.90
CA LEU A 133 4.10 -2.50 -19.40
C LEU A 133 5.41 -3.27 -19.61
N LEU A 134 6.41 -2.60 -20.20
CA LEU A 134 7.76 -3.15 -20.41
C LEU A 134 8.41 -3.55 -19.08
N VAL A 135 8.30 -2.71 -18.05
CA VAL A 135 8.88 -2.98 -16.72
C VAL A 135 8.25 -4.23 -16.10
N SER A 136 6.92 -4.33 -16.14
CA SER A 136 6.20 -5.45 -15.54
C SER A 136 6.58 -6.77 -16.22
N LEU A 137 6.55 -6.81 -17.56
CA LEU A 137 6.88 -8.01 -18.32
C LEU A 137 8.37 -8.37 -18.27
N ALA A 138 9.27 -7.38 -18.25
CA ALA A 138 10.70 -7.63 -18.09
C ALA A 138 11.01 -8.23 -16.71
N THR A 139 10.43 -7.66 -15.65
CA THR A 139 10.58 -8.18 -14.27
C THR A 139 10.12 -9.62 -14.20
N LEU A 140 8.92 -9.93 -14.69
CA LEU A 140 8.36 -11.29 -14.67
C LEU A 140 9.05 -12.28 -15.63
N SER A 141 9.76 -11.76 -16.64
CA SER A 141 10.61 -12.58 -17.52
C SER A 141 11.90 -13.02 -16.85
N CYS A 142 12.39 -12.21 -15.90
CA CYS A 142 13.67 -12.39 -15.24
C CYS A 142 13.57 -12.94 -13.81
N GLU A 143 12.43 -12.76 -13.16
CA GLU A 143 12.21 -13.14 -11.76
C GLU A 143 10.84 -13.79 -11.55
N GLY A 144 10.68 -14.51 -10.43
CA GLY A 144 9.44 -15.17 -10.08
C GLY A 144 9.15 -16.45 -10.87
N ARG A 145 7.88 -16.88 -10.81
CA ARG A 145 7.40 -18.11 -11.48
C ARG A 145 6.78 -17.80 -12.83
N ARG A 146 6.66 -18.83 -13.69
CA ARG A 146 6.13 -18.74 -15.07
C ARG A 146 6.97 -17.86 -16.02
N GLN A 147 8.26 -17.67 -15.74
CA GLN A 147 9.17 -16.89 -16.61
C GLN A 147 9.08 -17.28 -18.10
N PRO A 148 8.99 -18.56 -18.51
CA PRO A 148 8.85 -18.89 -19.93
C PRO A 148 7.62 -18.26 -20.61
N PHE A 149 6.50 -18.14 -19.88
CA PHE A 149 5.30 -17.47 -20.37
C PHE A 149 5.56 -15.96 -20.52
N PHE A 150 6.05 -15.31 -19.47
CA PHE A 150 6.28 -13.86 -19.49
C PHE A 150 7.38 -13.45 -20.47
N ARG A 151 8.39 -14.28 -20.69
CA ARG A 151 9.37 -14.09 -21.77
C ARG A 151 8.68 -14.06 -23.13
N GLY A 152 7.76 -15.00 -23.38
CA GLY A 152 6.96 -14.98 -24.61
C GLY A 152 6.20 -13.67 -24.81
N GLU A 153 5.57 -13.17 -23.75
CA GLU A 153 4.80 -11.91 -23.77
C GLU A 153 5.69 -10.67 -23.91
N PHE A 154 6.83 -10.64 -23.22
CA PHE A 154 7.80 -9.56 -23.33
C PHE A 154 8.36 -9.47 -24.74
N LEU A 155 8.74 -10.60 -25.34
CA LEU A 155 9.23 -10.63 -26.73
C LEU A 155 8.14 -10.22 -27.73
N ALA A 156 6.90 -10.67 -27.53
CA ALA A 156 5.77 -10.23 -28.35
C ALA A 156 5.56 -8.70 -28.24
N LEU A 157 5.66 -8.13 -27.05
CA LEU A 157 5.57 -6.68 -26.86
C LEU A 157 6.68 -5.93 -27.60
N LEU A 158 7.93 -6.39 -27.51
CA LEU A 158 9.04 -5.77 -28.25
C LEU A 158 8.82 -5.81 -29.76
N SER A 159 8.32 -6.94 -30.30
CA SER A 159 7.97 -7.04 -31.71
C SER A 159 6.88 -6.03 -32.12
N LEU A 160 5.85 -5.85 -31.30
CA LEU A 160 4.78 -4.87 -31.56
C LEU A 160 5.28 -3.43 -31.53
N LEU A 161 6.16 -3.10 -30.59
CA LEU A 161 6.78 -1.76 -30.51
C LEU A 161 7.68 -1.48 -31.72
N GLN A 162 8.45 -2.47 -32.18
CA GLN A 162 9.29 -2.33 -33.38
C GLN A 162 8.47 -2.16 -34.65
N GLN A 163 7.35 -2.88 -34.78
CA GLN A 163 6.46 -2.79 -35.95
C GLN A 163 5.69 -1.46 -35.99
N GLY A 164 5.66 -0.70 -34.90
CA GLY A 164 4.90 0.55 -34.79
C GLY A 164 3.42 0.33 -34.45
N ASP A 165 3.01 -0.91 -34.18
CA ASP A 165 1.67 -1.26 -33.74
C ASP A 165 1.34 -0.59 -32.40
N LEU A 166 2.32 -0.48 -31.51
CA LEU A 166 2.21 0.17 -30.21
C LEU A 166 3.29 1.26 -30.04
N SER A 167 2.94 2.33 -29.33
CA SER A 167 3.91 3.36 -28.93
C SER A 167 4.49 3.02 -27.55
N PRO A 168 5.82 3.15 -27.34
CA PRO A 168 6.42 2.93 -26.03
C PRO A 168 6.08 4.04 -25.01
N GLY A 169 5.77 5.25 -25.49
CA GLY A 169 5.49 6.39 -24.64
C GLY A 169 4.13 6.24 -23.94
N GLY A 170 4.15 6.14 -22.61
CA GLY A 170 2.92 6.08 -21.80
C GLY A 170 2.18 4.75 -21.86
N LEU A 171 2.79 3.68 -22.38
CA LEU A 171 2.17 2.36 -22.44
C LEU A 171 2.13 1.70 -21.05
N THR A 172 0.95 1.73 -20.43
CA THR A 172 0.69 1.11 -19.13
C THR A 172 -0.23 -0.08 -19.24
N GLY A 173 -0.19 -0.93 -18.21
CA GLY A 173 -1.07 -2.09 -18.09
C GLY A 173 -1.18 -2.61 -16.66
N SER A 174 -1.75 -3.80 -16.55
CA SER A 174 -1.78 -4.60 -15.33
C SER A 174 -0.38 -5.07 -14.95
N TRP A 175 -0.23 -5.53 -13.71
CA TRP A 175 1.02 -6.10 -13.21
C TRP A 175 1.49 -7.32 -14.00
N ALA A 176 0.56 -8.04 -14.65
CA ALA A 176 0.86 -9.26 -15.38
C ALA A 176 1.13 -9.02 -16.87
N GLY A 177 0.98 -7.78 -17.36
CA GLY A 177 1.21 -7.44 -18.77
C GLY A 177 -0.03 -7.39 -19.65
N ALA A 178 -1.24 -7.44 -19.07
CA ALA A 178 -2.47 -7.12 -19.79
C ALA A 178 -2.59 -5.60 -19.97
N PHE A 179 -3.02 -5.11 -21.14
CA PHE A 179 -3.03 -3.67 -21.42
C PHE A 179 -4.23 -3.19 -22.25
N GLY A 180 -4.41 -1.87 -22.26
CA GLY A 180 -5.46 -1.20 -23.02
C GLY A 180 -6.87 -1.53 -22.53
N GLN A 181 -7.86 -1.28 -23.37
CA GLN A 181 -9.27 -1.44 -23.03
C GLN A 181 -9.72 -2.91 -23.00
N THR A 182 -9.03 -3.79 -23.75
CA THR A 182 -9.32 -5.23 -23.81
C THR A 182 -8.54 -6.05 -22.79
N GLN A 183 -7.54 -5.45 -22.12
CA GLN A 183 -6.62 -6.16 -21.24
C GLN A 183 -6.00 -7.40 -21.91
N PHE A 184 -5.75 -7.33 -23.22
CA PHE A 184 -5.03 -8.38 -23.90
C PHE A 184 -3.58 -8.46 -23.44
N MET A 185 -3.08 -9.69 -23.40
CA MET A 185 -1.65 -9.96 -23.39
C MET A 185 -1.06 -9.60 -24.77
N PRO A 186 0.21 -9.16 -24.86
CA PRO A 186 0.87 -8.81 -26.13
C PRO A 186 0.76 -9.89 -27.21
N SER A 187 0.92 -11.16 -26.85
CA SER A 187 0.77 -12.27 -27.80
C SER A 187 -0.66 -12.42 -28.32
N THR A 188 -1.65 -12.10 -27.49
CA THR A 188 -3.06 -12.10 -27.86
C THR A 188 -3.35 -10.95 -28.81
N TYR A 189 -2.88 -9.73 -28.49
CA TYR A 189 -2.95 -8.60 -29.41
C TYR A 189 -2.40 -8.98 -30.79
N ALA A 190 -1.18 -9.51 -30.85
CA ALA A 190 -0.52 -9.83 -32.11
C ALA A 190 -1.33 -10.80 -32.98
N ARG A 191 -1.99 -11.78 -32.33
CA ARG A 191 -2.74 -12.84 -33.01
C ARG A 191 -4.14 -12.44 -33.44
N ILE A 192 -4.84 -11.58 -32.68
CA ILE A 192 -6.28 -11.40 -32.86
C ILE A 192 -6.78 -9.95 -32.81
N ALA A 193 -5.93 -8.94 -32.55
CA ALA A 193 -6.36 -7.56 -32.63
C ALA A 193 -6.82 -7.22 -34.06
N VAL A 194 -7.88 -6.43 -34.16
CA VAL A 194 -8.54 -6.01 -35.40
C VAL A 194 -8.58 -4.49 -35.44
N ASP A 195 -8.33 -3.94 -36.62
CA ASP A 195 -8.57 -2.53 -36.96
C ASP A 195 -10.08 -2.37 -37.18
N GLY A 196 -10.74 -1.73 -36.22
CA GLY A 196 -12.19 -1.64 -36.13
C GLY A 196 -12.76 -0.41 -36.84
N ASP A 197 -11.97 0.63 -37.03
CA ASP A 197 -12.38 1.86 -37.74
C ASP A 197 -11.75 2.03 -39.13
N GLY A 198 -10.80 1.18 -39.50
CA GLY A 198 -10.18 1.12 -40.82
C GLY A 198 -9.07 2.16 -41.02
N ASP A 199 -8.49 2.72 -39.96
CA ASP A 199 -7.43 3.72 -40.04
C ASP A 199 -6.04 3.13 -40.33
N GLY A 200 -5.94 1.80 -40.41
CA GLY A 200 -4.71 1.04 -40.63
C GLY A 200 -3.98 0.66 -39.34
N ARG A 201 -4.55 0.94 -38.16
CA ARG A 201 -3.96 0.64 -36.84
C ARG A 201 -4.91 -0.23 -36.01
N ARG A 202 -4.38 -0.82 -34.94
CA ARG A 202 -5.13 -1.71 -34.03
C ARG A 202 -5.00 -1.20 -32.60
N ASP A 203 -5.31 0.08 -32.39
CA ASP A 203 -5.08 0.79 -31.14
C ASP A 203 -6.09 0.39 -30.05
N LEU A 204 -5.79 -0.72 -29.36
CA LEU A 204 -6.62 -1.18 -28.23
C LEU A 204 -6.52 -0.29 -26.99
N VAL A 205 -5.70 0.78 -27.01
CA VAL A 205 -5.54 1.71 -25.89
C VAL A 205 -6.52 2.87 -26.06
N ALA A 206 -6.47 3.57 -27.19
CA ALA A 206 -7.25 4.78 -27.43
C ALA A 206 -8.48 4.56 -28.33
N SER A 207 -8.47 3.57 -29.23
CA SER A 207 -9.58 3.33 -30.16
C SER A 207 -10.62 2.37 -29.54
N ILE A 208 -11.79 2.93 -29.23
CA ILE A 208 -12.96 2.13 -28.83
C ILE A 208 -13.40 1.19 -29.98
N PRO A 209 -13.50 1.64 -31.25
CA PRO A 209 -13.74 0.74 -32.38
C PRO A 209 -12.85 -0.50 -32.39
N ASP A 210 -11.54 -0.32 -32.27
CA ASP A 210 -10.57 -1.44 -32.30
C ASP A 210 -10.74 -2.36 -31.10
N ALA A 211 -10.94 -1.79 -29.90
CA ALA A 211 -11.16 -2.55 -28.68
C ALA A 211 -12.41 -3.45 -28.77
N LEU A 212 -13.53 -2.90 -29.26
CA LEU A 212 -14.79 -3.64 -29.39
C LEU A 212 -14.73 -4.67 -30.52
N ALA A 213 -14.15 -4.31 -31.67
CA ALA A 213 -13.95 -5.24 -32.79
C ALA A 213 -13.04 -6.40 -32.41
N SER A 214 -11.93 -6.11 -31.73
CA SER A 214 -10.98 -7.12 -31.24
C SER A 214 -11.58 -8.03 -30.19
N THR A 215 -12.43 -7.50 -29.31
CA THR A 215 -13.18 -8.29 -28.33
C THR A 215 -14.15 -9.26 -29.00
N ALA A 216 -14.91 -8.79 -30.00
CA ALA A 216 -15.81 -9.64 -30.76
C ALA A 216 -15.05 -10.73 -31.53
N ASN A 217 -13.93 -10.36 -32.17
CA ASN A 217 -13.07 -11.31 -32.87
C ASN A 217 -12.47 -12.36 -31.92
N TYR A 218 -12.05 -11.97 -30.70
CA TYR A 218 -11.62 -12.93 -29.68
C TYR A 218 -12.68 -14.00 -29.47
N LEU A 219 -13.92 -13.58 -29.16
CA LEU A 219 -15.00 -14.50 -28.81
C LEU A 219 -15.33 -15.45 -29.97
N VAL A 220 -15.32 -14.95 -31.21
CA VAL A 220 -15.47 -15.80 -32.40
C VAL A 220 -14.35 -16.85 -32.48
N LYS A 221 -13.09 -16.44 -32.31
CA LYS A 221 -11.94 -17.36 -32.33
C LYS A 221 -11.97 -18.36 -31.15
N ALA A 222 -12.59 -17.98 -30.05
CA ALA A 222 -12.83 -18.84 -28.89
C ALA A 222 -14.03 -19.79 -29.05
N GLY A 223 -14.72 -19.76 -30.20
CA GLY A 223 -15.80 -20.68 -30.53
C GLY A 223 -17.20 -20.17 -30.21
N TRP A 224 -17.41 -18.85 -30.15
CA TRP A 224 -18.73 -18.26 -29.96
C TRP A 224 -19.72 -18.73 -31.04
N GLN A 225 -20.91 -19.11 -30.59
CA GLN A 225 -22.01 -19.63 -31.40
C GLN A 225 -23.08 -18.54 -31.51
N ARG A 226 -23.36 -18.12 -32.74
CA ARG A 226 -24.36 -17.08 -33.04
C ARG A 226 -25.72 -17.44 -32.48
N ALA A 227 -26.42 -16.43 -31.94
CA ALA A 227 -27.79 -16.55 -31.41
C ALA A 227 -27.99 -17.63 -30.34
N ARG A 228 -26.91 -18.03 -29.63
CA ARG A 228 -26.98 -18.96 -28.51
C ARG A 228 -26.64 -18.23 -27.21
N ALA A 229 -27.36 -18.56 -26.14
CA ALA A 229 -27.08 -18.04 -24.82
C ALA A 229 -25.74 -18.60 -24.28
N TRP A 230 -25.11 -17.88 -23.35
CA TRP A 230 -23.99 -18.42 -22.57
C TRP A 230 -24.46 -19.55 -21.64
N GLY A 231 -25.68 -19.45 -21.12
CA GLY A 231 -26.24 -20.35 -20.11
C GLY A 231 -27.54 -19.80 -19.52
N MET A 232 -27.94 -20.38 -18.40
CA MET A 232 -29.10 -19.95 -17.60
C MET A 232 -28.95 -20.37 -16.15
N GLU A 233 -29.55 -19.61 -15.24
CA GLU A 233 -29.73 -20.03 -13.86
C GLU A 233 -30.84 -21.10 -13.77
N VAL A 234 -30.67 -22.05 -12.85
CA VAL A 234 -31.57 -23.19 -12.63
C VAL A 234 -31.73 -23.47 -11.13
N HIS A 235 -32.82 -24.13 -10.75
CA HIS A 235 -33.00 -24.66 -9.40
C HIS A 235 -32.64 -26.16 -9.35
N LEU A 236 -31.91 -26.54 -8.31
CA LEU A 236 -31.61 -27.94 -8.03
C LEU A 236 -32.77 -28.60 -7.27
N PRO A 237 -33.12 -29.85 -7.57
CA PRO A 237 -34.05 -30.61 -6.74
C PRO A 237 -33.40 -30.95 -5.38
N ALA A 238 -34.23 -31.18 -4.36
CA ALA A 238 -33.74 -31.61 -3.06
C ALA A 238 -32.93 -32.91 -3.16
N GLY A 239 -31.77 -32.97 -2.50
CA GLY A 239 -30.89 -34.14 -2.54
C GLY A 239 -30.11 -34.34 -3.85
N PHE A 240 -30.04 -33.31 -4.70
CA PHE A 240 -29.25 -33.38 -5.93
C PHE A 240 -27.78 -33.75 -5.68
N ASP A 241 -27.25 -34.67 -6.48
CA ASP A 241 -25.85 -35.11 -6.42
C ASP A 241 -24.91 -34.07 -7.06
N ALA A 242 -24.33 -33.22 -6.21
CA ALA A 242 -23.41 -32.16 -6.62
C ALA A 242 -22.12 -32.67 -7.30
N SER A 243 -21.76 -33.96 -7.18
CA SER A 243 -20.59 -34.52 -7.85
C SER A 243 -20.69 -34.53 -9.39
N LYS A 244 -21.92 -34.37 -9.90
CA LYS A 244 -22.21 -34.23 -11.33
C LYS A 244 -21.86 -32.84 -11.88
N ALA A 245 -21.66 -31.85 -11.02
CA ALA A 245 -21.32 -30.49 -11.41
C ALA A 245 -19.85 -30.36 -11.86
N GLY A 246 -19.60 -29.37 -12.72
CA GLY A 246 -18.29 -29.00 -13.23
C GLY A 246 -18.35 -28.60 -14.69
N ARG A 247 -17.66 -27.51 -15.07
CA ARG A 247 -17.70 -26.94 -16.44
C ARG A 247 -17.42 -27.95 -17.55
N THR A 248 -16.54 -28.92 -17.31
CA THR A 248 -16.16 -29.94 -18.31
C THR A 248 -17.06 -31.19 -18.30
N ARG A 249 -17.95 -31.34 -17.31
CA ARG A 249 -18.88 -32.47 -17.18
C ARG A 249 -20.17 -32.21 -17.96
N ARG A 250 -20.05 -32.07 -19.28
CA ARG A 250 -21.18 -31.76 -20.15
C ARG A 250 -22.11 -32.98 -20.30
N GLN A 251 -23.41 -32.73 -20.25
CA GLN A 251 -24.48 -33.68 -20.52
C GLN A 251 -25.52 -33.02 -21.45
N PRO A 252 -26.29 -33.79 -22.23
CA PRO A 252 -27.46 -33.27 -22.94
C PRO A 252 -28.42 -32.54 -22.01
N LEU A 253 -29.08 -31.47 -22.46
CA LEU A 253 -30.13 -30.78 -21.69
C LEU A 253 -31.21 -31.76 -21.17
N GLN A 254 -31.58 -32.76 -21.97
CA GLN A 254 -32.52 -33.81 -21.55
C GLN A 254 -32.06 -34.57 -20.31
N ALA A 255 -30.76 -34.82 -20.16
CA ALA A 255 -30.24 -35.53 -18.98
C ALA A 255 -30.39 -34.67 -17.71
N TRP A 256 -30.20 -33.35 -17.82
CA TRP A 256 -30.42 -32.42 -16.71
C TRP A 256 -31.91 -32.28 -16.35
N GLN A 257 -32.79 -32.25 -17.36
CA GLN A 257 -34.24 -32.30 -17.16
C GLN A 257 -34.65 -33.59 -16.42
N ASN A 258 -34.15 -34.74 -16.87
CA ASN A 258 -34.42 -36.04 -16.24
C ASN A 258 -33.83 -36.15 -14.83
N ALA A 259 -32.76 -35.39 -14.54
CA ALA A 259 -32.20 -35.27 -13.21
C ALA A 259 -33.02 -34.33 -12.28
N GLY A 260 -34.11 -33.74 -12.78
CA GLY A 260 -35.05 -32.95 -11.99
C GLY A 260 -34.68 -31.48 -11.84
N LEU A 261 -33.76 -30.95 -12.66
CA LEU A 261 -33.46 -29.52 -12.66
C LEU A 261 -34.69 -28.71 -13.13
N LEU A 262 -34.95 -27.60 -12.46
CA LEU A 262 -36.07 -26.71 -12.75
C LEU A 262 -35.56 -25.37 -13.28
N GLY A 263 -36.39 -24.70 -14.08
CA GLY A 263 -36.19 -23.30 -14.41
C GLY A 263 -36.33 -22.42 -13.16
N THR A 264 -35.90 -21.16 -13.25
CA THR A 264 -35.97 -20.19 -12.14
C THR A 264 -37.40 -19.84 -11.72
N ASP A 265 -38.39 -20.10 -12.58
CA ASP A 265 -39.82 -19.99 -12.30
C ASP A 265 -40.41 -21.24 -11.60
N GLY A 266 -39.57 -22.23 -11.27
CA GLY A 266 -39.95 -23.48 -10.62
C GLY A 266 -40.61 -24.50 -11.56
N LYS A 267 -40.69 -24.21 -12.87
CA LYS A 267 -41.27 -25.14 -13.85
C LYS A 267 -40.20 -26.07 -14.42
N ALA A 268 -40.66 -27.10 -15.14
CA ALA A 268 -39.78 -27.99 -15.87
C ALA A 268 -38.87 -27.19 -16.82
N LEU A 269 -37.57 -27.49 -16.77
CA LEU A 269 -36.55 -26.82 -17.58
C LEU A 269 -36.85 -27.04 -19.08
N ALA A 270 -37.38 -26.04 -19.77
CA ALA A 270 -37.70 -26.10 -21.21
C ALA A 270 -37.23 -24.83 -21.94
N PRO A 271 -35.91 -24.61 -22.06
CA PRO A 271 -35.39 -23.38 -22.66
C PRO A 271 -35.76 -23.30 -24.14
N SER A 272 -36.39 -22.19 -24.54
CA SER A 272 -36.85 -21.97 -25.91
C SER A 272 -35.69 -21.94 -26.89
N GLY A 273 -35.85 -22.63 -28.04
CA GLY A 273 -34.85 -22.62 -29.11
C GLY A 273 -33.59 -23.46 -28.86
N LEU A 274 -33.55 -24.26 -27.80
CA LEU A 274 -32.45 -25.19 -27.52
C LEU A 274 -32.90 -26.65 -27.71
N PRO A 275 -32.28 -27.41 -28.63
CA PRO A 275 -32.53 -28.83 -28.77
C PRO A 275 -32.19 -29.64 -27.51
N ALA A 276 -32.89 -30.74 -27.27
CA ALA A 276 -32.76 -31.57 -26.06
C ALA A 276 -31.36 -32.21 -25.92
N GLU A 277 -30.69 -32.44 -27.04
CA GLU A 277 -29.33 -32.96 -27.15
C GLU A 277 -28.23 -31.92 -26.89
N THR A 278 -28.59 -30.64 -26.74
CA THR A 278 -27.61 -29.55 -26.55
C THR A 278 -26.72 -29.84 -25.33
N PRO A 279 -25.38 -29.87 -25.49
CA PRO A 279 -24.48 -30.09 -24.38
C PRO A 279 -24.47 -28.90 -23.40
N ALA A 280 -24.82 -29.15 -22.15
CA ALA A 280 -24.76 -28.19 -21.05
C ALA A 280 -23.97 -28.77 -19.87
N ALA A 281 -23.29 -27.92 -19.11
CA ALA A 281 -22.64 -28.29 -17.86
C ALA A 281 -23.28 -27.55 -16.68
N LEU A 282 -23.33 -28.18 -15.52
CA LEU A 282 -23.82 -27.57 -14.29
C LEU A 282 -22.67 -26.91 -13.52
N LEU A 283 -22.79 -25.62 -13.21
CA LEU A 283 -21.88 -24.89 -12.33
C LEU A 283 -22.55 -24.60 -10.99
N LEU A 284 -21.79 -24.83 -9.91
CA LEU A 284 -22.18 -24.57 -8.53
C LEU A 284 -21.11 -23.69 -7.85
N PRO A 285 -21.04 -22.40 -8.21
CA PRO A 285 -19.95 -21.51 -7.79
C PRO A 285 -19.81 -21.33 -6.27
N ALA A 286 -20.88 -21.58 -5.51
CA ALA A 286 -20.88 -21.55 -4.05
C ALA A 286 -21.43 -22.87 -3.44
N GLY A 287 -21.30 -23.98 -4.16
CA GLY A 287 -21.86 -25.27 -3.76
C GLY A 287 -23.38 -25.38 -4.00
N ALA A 288 -23.97 -26.50 -3.57
CA ALA A 288 -25.36 -26.85 -3.87
C ALA A 288 -26.42 -25.99 -3.16
N THR A 289 -26.02 -25.23 -2.14
CA THR A 289 -26.90 -24.31 -1.40
C THR A 289 -26.91 -22.90 -1.98
N GLY A 290 -26.03 -22.61 -2.95
CA GLY A 290 -25.99 -21.35 -3.67
C GLY A 290 -26.68 -21.42 -5.04
N PRO A 291 -26.55 -20.34 -5.83
CA PRO A 291 -27.06 -20.29 -7.19
C PRO A 291 -26.43 -21.37 -8.08
N ALA A 292 -27.23 -21.98 -8.96
CA ALA A 292 -26.81 -23.02 -9.88
C ALA A 292 -27.04 -22.59 -11.33
N PHE A 293 -26.10 -22.90 -12.22
CA PHE A 293 -26.16 -22.47 -13.62
C PHE A 293 -25.95 -23.64 -14.56
N LEU A 294 -26.80 -23.77 -15.58
CA LEU A 294 -26.48 -24.57 -16.77
C LEU A 294 -25.76 -23.70 -17.79
N VAL A 295 -24.52 -24.04 -18.09
CA VAL A 295 -23.67 -23.31 -19.04
C VAL A 295 -23.48 -24.06 -20.36
N LEU A 296 -23.58 -23.31 -21.46
CA LEU A 296 -23.50 -23.79 -22.83
C LEU A 296 -22.11 -23.52 -23.43
N GLY A 297 -21.95 -23.72 -24.75
CA GLY A 297 -20.68 -23.48 -25.45
C GLY A 297 -20.20 -22.04 -25.37
N ASN A 298 -21.11 -21.06 -25.39
CA ASN A 298 -20.74 -19.64 -25.33
C ASN A 298 -20.13 -19.23 -23.99
N TYR A 299 -20.43 -19.94 -22.90
CA TYR A 299 -19.71 -19.75 -21.65
C TYR A 299 -18.23 -20.14 -21.77
N ASP A 300 -17.90 -21.20 -22.53
CA ASP A 300 -16.51 -21.59 -22.75
C ASP A 300 -15.75 -20.54 -23.59
N ALA A 301 -16.44 -19.87 -24.52
CA ALA A 301 -15.85 -18.78 -25.29
C ALA A 301 -15.50 -17.57 -24.40
N ILE A 302 -16.34 -17.27 -23.39
CA ILE A 302 -16.04 -16.24 -22.38
C ILE A 302 -14.91 -16.71 -21.45
N TYR A 303 -14.97 -17.96 -20.96
CA TYR A 303 -13.94 -18.55 -20.11
C TYR A 303 -12.56 -18.60 -20.77
N ALA A 304 -12.50 -18.69 -22.10
CA ALA A 304 -11.22 -18.66 -22.81
C ALA A 304 -10.47 -17.33 -22.59
N TYR A 305 -11.21 -16.23 -22.41
CA TYR A 305 -10.64 -14.88 -22.22
C TYR A 305 -9.80 -14.80 -20.95
N ASN A 306 -10.31 -15.33 -19.84
CA ASN A 306 -9.56 -15.62 -18.63
C ASN A 306 -10.11 -16.90 -17.97
N ALA A 307 -9.21 -17.86 -17.73
CA ALA A 307 -9.51 -19.24 -17.32
C ALA A 307 -9.94 -19.36 -15.85
N ALA A 308 -10.95 -18.58 -15.44
CA ALA A 308 -11.58 -18.61 -14.14
C ALA A 308 -13.11 -18.59 -14.29
N GLU A 309 -13.80 -19.49 -13.57
CA GLU A 309 -15.26 -19.57 -13.62
C GLU A 309 -15.93 -18.31 -13.04
N SER A 310 -15.36 -17.75 -11.97
CA SER A 310 -15.80 -16.48 -11.36
C SER A 310 -15.77 -15.32 -12.35
N TYR A 311 -14.69 -15.21 -13.12
CA TYR A 311 -14.51 -14.24 -14.19
C TYR A 311 -15.56 -14.42 -15.30
N ALA A 312 -15.70 -15.64 -15.84
CA ALA A 312 -16.62 -15.90 -16.94
C ALA A 312 -18.08 -15.65 -16.53
N LEU A 313 -18.44 -16.03 -15.30
CA LEU A 313 -19.75 -15.76 -14.73
C LEU A 313 -20.01 -14.25 -14.55
N SER A 314 -18.98 -13.45 -14.25
CA SER A 314 -19.12 -12.00 -14.13
C SER A 314 -19.53 -11.34 -15.44
N ILE A 315 -18.89 -11.72 -16.55
CA ILE A 315 -19.23 -11.22 -17.89
C ILE A 315 -20.62 -11.69 -18.30
N ALA A 316 -20.91 -12.98 -18.08
CA ALA A 316 -22.19 -13.59 -18.40
C ALA A 316 -23.37 -12.87 -17.70
N LEU A 317 -23.28 -12.69 -16.38
CA LEU A 317 -24.30 -12.02 -15.59
C LEU A 317 -24.38 -10.52 -15.90
N LEU A 318 -23.25 -9.85 -16.14
CA LEU A 318 -23.26 -8.46 -16.59
C LEU A 318 -23.97 -8.33 -17.93
N ALA A 319 -23.68 -9.20 -18.91
CA ALA A 319 -24.35 -9.18 -20.21
C ALA A 319 -25.88 -9.34 -20.06
N ASP A 320 -26.35 -10.23 -19.19
CA ASP A 320 -27.78 -10.41 -18.92
C ASP A 320 -28.42 -9.15 -18.30
N ARG A 321 -27.72 -8.51 -17.35
CA ARG A 321 -28.16 -7.24 -16.75
C ARG A 321 -28.21 -6.11 -17.77
N LEU A 322 -27.24 -6.05 -18.69
CA LEU A 322 -27.21 -5.06 -19.77
C LEU A 322 -28.39 -5.23 -20.75
N ARG A 323 -28.88 -6.47 -20.94
CA ARG A 323 -30.12 -6.75 -21.70
C ARG A 323 -31.41 -6.41 -20.93
N GLY A 324 -31.30 -5.94 -19.68
CA GLY A 324 -32.44 -5.65 -18.82
C GLY A 324 -32.94 -6.85 -18.01
N GLY A 325 -32.19 -7.95 -17.98
CA GLY A 325 -32.50 -9.11 -17.14
C GLY A 325 -32.40 -8.78 -15.65
N ALA A 326 -33.13 -9.56 -14.83
CA ALA A 326 -33.11 -9.42 -13.38
C ALA A 326 -31.71 -9.64 -12.77
N GLY A 327 -30.83 -10.36 -13.47
CA GLY A 327 -29.53 -10.79 -12.96
C GLY A 327 -29.65 -12.09 -12.19
N LEU A 328 -28.85 -12.20 -11.14
CA LEU A 328 -28.88 -13.32 -10.22
C LEU A 328 -30.22 -13.39 -9.48
N ILE A 329 -30.89 -14.55 -9.52
CA ILE A 329 -32.18 -14.79 -8.86
C ILE A 329 -31.96 -15.47 -7.49
N GLY A 330 -31.11 -16.50 -7.45
CA GLY A 330 -30.74 -17.23 -6.24
C GLY A 330 -29.88 -16.38 -5.31
N ALA A 331 -30.15 -16.46 -4.01
CA ALA A 331 -29.31 -15.82 -3.02
C ALA A 331 -27.98 -16.58 -2.87
N TRP A 332 -26.90 -15.84 -2.61
CA TRP A 332 -25.66 -16.47 -2.15
C TRP A 332 -25.86 -17.16 -0.80
N PRO A 333 -25.16 -18.27 -0.52
CA PRO A 333 -25.26 -18.98 0.75
C PRO A 333 -24.44 -18.27 1.84
N THR A 334 -24.67 -16.97 2.01
CA THR A 334 -24.02 -16.11 3.01
C THR A 334 -25.02 -15.07 3.51
N ASP A 335 -24.93 -14.73 4.80
CA ASP A 335 -25.64 -13.61 5.40
C ASP A 335 -24.89 -12.27 5.23
N ASP A 336 -23.70 -12.29 4.63
CA ASP A 336 -22.82 -11.14 4.42
C ASP A 336 -22.31 -11.02 2.98
N PRO A 337 -23.22 -10.87 1.99
CA PRO A 337 -22.82 -10.69 0.60
C PRO A 337 -21.95 -9.42 0.42
N GLY A 338 -21.17 -9.43 -0.66
CA GLY A 338 -20.28 -8.33 -1.00
C GLY A 338 -21.05 -7.06 -1.40
N LEU A 339 -20.37 -5.92 -1.31
CA LEU A 339 -20.94 -4.60 -1.61
C LEU A 339 -20.60 -4.14 -3.03
N GLY A 340 -21.58 -3.58 -3.74
CA GLY A 340 -21.37 -2.85 -4.99
C GLY A 340 -20.65 -1.51 -4.80
N ARG A 341 -20.25 -0.85 -5.90
CA ARG A 341 -19.50 0.43 -5.82
C ARG A 341 -20.22 1.54 -5.08
N SER A 342 -21.52 1.71 -5.31
CA SER A 342 -22.35 2.70 -4.60
C SER A 342 -22.41 2.40 -3.10
N GLU A 343 -22.61 1.14 -2.73
CA GLU A 343 -22.67 0.69 -1.34
C GLU A 343 -21.34 0.82 -0.62
N ARG A 344 -20.22 0.59 -1.31
CA ARG A 344 -18.89 0.84 -0.76
C ARG A 344 -18.67 2.34 -0.50
N ARG A 345 -19.13 3.22 -1.38
CA ARG A 345 -19.11 4.67 -1.14
C ARG A 345 -19.97 5.08 0.03
N GLU A 346 -21.16 4.51 0.15
CA GLU A 346 -22.04 4.74 1.30
C GLU A 346 -21.39 4.24 2.60
N LEU A 347 -20.81 3.04 2.59
CA LEU A 347 -20.05 2.51 3.72
C LEU A 347 -18.94 3.49 4.13
N GLN A 348 -18.15 3.97 3.17
CA GLN A 348 -17.12 4.97 3.41
C GLN A 348 -17.69 6.28 3.98
N GLN A 349 -18.81 6.77 3.47
CA GLN A 349 -19.50 7.96 4.02
C GLN A 349 -19.97 7.73 5.46
N LEU A 350 -20.51 6.55 5.76
CA LEU A 350 -20.95 6.18 7.11
C LEU A 350 -19.77 6.04 8.08
N LEU A 351 -18.62 5.61 7.60
CA LEU A 351 -17.36 5.57 8.36
C LEU A 351 -16.82 7.00 8.59
N LEU A 352 -16.80 7.84 7.55
CA LEU A 352 -16.39 9.26 7.64
C LEU A 352 -17.29 10.02 8.63
N ALA A 353 -18.61 9.81 8.58
CA ALA A 353 -19.58 10.40 9.51
C ALA A 353 -19.36 9.98 10.97
N ARG A 354 -18.62 8.89 11.20
CA ARG A 354 -18.22 8.38 12.52
C ARG A 354 -16.79 8.78 12.92
N GLY A 355 -16.15 9.65 12.14
CA GLY A 355 -14.83 10.18 12.45
C GLY A 355 -13.66 9.32 11.96
N HIS A 356 -13.91 8.30 11.14
CA HIS A 356 -12.84 7.51 10.54
C HIS A 356 -12.20 8.25 9.37
N LEU A 357 -10.91 8.57 9.47
CA LEU A 357 -10.16 9.27 8.43
C LEU A 357 -9.67 8.31 7.36
N ILE A 358 -10.55 8.00 6.41
CA ILE A 358 -10.30 7.00 5.36
C ILE A 358 -9.97 7.59 3.99
N GLY A 359 -9.92 8.94 3.88
CA GLY A 359 -9.80 9.66 2.61
C GLY A 359 -11.18 9.99 2.02
N GLU A 360 -11.24 10.11 0.69
CA GLU A 360 -12.49 10.34 -0.03
C GLU A 360 -13.33 9.05 -0.11
N ALA A 361 -14.65 9.21 -0.16
CA ALA A 361 -15.58 8.10 -0.40
C ALA A 361 -15.62 7.77 -1.90
N ASP A 362 -14.56 7.13 -2.40
CA ASP A 362 -14.30 6.81 -3.80
C ASP A 362 -14.78 5.41 -4.23
N GLY A 363 -15.26 4.58 -3.28
CA GLY A 363 -15.71 3.21 -3.49
C GLY A 363 -14.56 2.19 -3.55
N MET A 364 -13.31 2.64 -3.39
CA MET A 364 -12.12 1.82 -3.36
C MET A 364 -11.78 1.43 -1.93
N VAL A 365 -11.84 0.14 -1.62
CA VAL A 365 -11.57 -0.34 -0.26
C VAL A 365 -10.08 -0.55 -0.05
N GLY A 366 -9.40 0.56 0.26
CA GLY A 366 -7.99 0.60 0.67
C GLY A 366 -7.80 0.30 2.16
N THR A 367 -6.54 0.30 2.59
CA THR A 367 -6.12 -0.06 3.96
C THR A 367 -6.84 0.77 5.04
N ALA A 368 -6.95 2.08 4.85
CA ALA A 368 -7.62 2.95 5.82
C ALA A 368 -9.11 2.61 5.97
N THR A 369 -9.79 2.29 4.87
CA THR A 369 -11.18 1.84 4.90
C THR A 369 -11.32 0.51 5.63
N ARG A 370 -10.46 -0.48 5.37
CA ARG A 370 -10.49 -1.79 6.06
C ARG A 370 -10.27 -1.65 7.57
N ARG A 371 -9.33 -0.81 7.99
CA ARG A 371 -9.11 -0.51 9.41
C ARG A 371 -10.34 0.10 10.07
N ALA A 372 -10.97 1.07 9.40
CA ALA A 372 -12.19 1.70 9.90
C ALA A 372 -13.35 0.70 10.02
N ILE A 373 -13.51 -0.18 9.04
CA ILE A 373 -14.46 -1.30 9.07
C ILE A 373 -14.19 -2.20 10.27
N GLN A 374 -12.93 -2.61 10.48
CA GLN A 374 -12.55 -3.48 11.59
C GLN A 374 -12.88 -2.84 12.95
N VAL A 375 -12.57 -1.55 13.12
CA VAL A 375 -12.91 -0.81 14.35
C VAL A 375 -14.42 -0.80 14.58
N GLU A 376 -15.22 -0.54 13.54
CA GLU A 376 -16.68 -0.55 13.66
C GLU A 376 -17.26 -1.95 13.86
N GLN A 377 -16.70 -2.98 13.22
CA GLN A 377 -17.08 -4.37 13.45
C GLN A 377 -16.87 -4.73 14.92
N THR A 378 -15.70 -4.44 15.49
CA THR A 378 -15.43 -4.63 16.92
C THR A 378 -16.41 -3.84 17.80
N ARG A 379 -16.61 -2.55 17.51
CA ARG A 379 -17.52 -1.68 18.28
C ARG A 379 -18.97 -2.18 18.26
N LEU A 380 -19.41 -2.74 17.14
CA LEU A 380 -20.76 -3.25 16.93
C LEU A 380 -20.91 -4.73 17.34
N GLY A 381 -19.85 -5.38 17.84
CA GLY A 381 -19.87 -6.79 18.20
C GLY A 381 -20.02 -7.74 16.99
N LEU A 382 -19.68 -7.28 15.78
CA LEU A 382 -19.67 -8.09 14.58
C LEU A 382 -18.40 -8.95 14.54
N GLN A 383 -18.59 -10.26 14.32
CA GLN A 383 -17.51 -11.21 14.13
C GLN A 383 -17.60 -11.90 12.76
N PRO A 384 -16.45 -12.14 12.09
CA PRO A 384 -15.11 -11.68 12.48
C PRO A 384 -14.94 -10.17 12.29
N ALA A 385 -14.11 -9.53 13.12
CA ALA A 385 -13.66 -8.15 12.91
C ALA A 385 -12.42 -8.13 12.00
N ASP A 386 -12.62 -8.42 10.72
CA ASP A 386 -11.59 -8.66 9.71
C ASP A 386 -11.36 -7.48 8.75
N GLY A 387 -12.13 -6.39 8.89
CA GLY A 387 -12.06 -5.24 7.99
C GLY A 387 -12.67 -5.48 6.61
N ARG A 388 -13.38 -6.60 6.39
CA ARG A 388 -14.02 -6.92 5.11
C ARG A 388 -15.26 -6.04 4.88
N PRO A 389 -15.38 -5.37 3.72
CA PRO A 389 -16.60 -4.65 3.35
C PRO A 389 -17.70 -5.64 2.98
N GLY A 390 -18.78 -5.68 3.75
CA GLY A 390 -19.92 -6.58 3.53
C GLY A 390 -21.26 -5.97 3.96
N GLN A 391 -22.35 -6.61 3.57
CA GLN A 391 -23.70 -6.16 3.88
C GLN A 391 -24.00 -6.08 5.38
N ARG A 392 -23.38 -6.93 6.21
CA ARG A 392 -23.54 -6.91 7.67
C ARG A 392 -23.04 -5.61 8.27
N ILE A 393 -21.81 -5.21 7.95
CA ILE A 393 -21.25 -3.95 8.49
C ILE A 393 -22.00 -2.74 7.92
N LEU A 394 -22.33 -2.73 6.63
CA LEU A 394 -23.10 -1.63 6.04
C LEU A 394 -24.47 -1.48 6.71
N SER A 395 -25.20 -2.59 6.88
CA SER A 395 -26.52 -2.58 7.52
C SER A 395 -26.43 -2.18 9.00
N ALA A 396 -25.42 -2.66 9.72
CA ALA A 396 -25.18 -2.27 11.11
C ALA A 396 -24.86 -0.78 11.24
N LEU A 397 -24.10 -0.20 10.30
CA LEU A 397 -23.82 1.25 10.29
C LEU A 397 -25.00 2.10 9.82
N ARG A 398 -25.91 1.57 8.99
CA ARG A 398 -27.18 2.24 8.68
C ARG A 398 -28.11 2.28 9.89
N ALA A 399 -28.20 1.17 10.62
CA ALA A 399 -29.09 1.04 11.78
C ALA A 399 -28.57 1.74 13.04
N ALA A 400 -27.25 1.79 13.22
CA ALA A 400 -26.65 2.52 14.31
C ALA A 400 -26.85 4.03 14.09
N LEU A 401 -27.44 4.72 15.08
CA LEU A 401 -27.46 6.18 15.07
C LEU A 401 -26.03 6.71 14.84
N PRO A 402 -25.84 7.74 13.98
CA PRO A 402 -24.59 8.48 14.00
C PRO A 402 -24.38 8.92 15.45
N VAL A 403 -23.16 8.77 15.97
CA VAL A 403 -22.84 9.20 17.34
C VAL A 403 -23.08 10.72 17.40
N THR A 404 -24.27 11.11 17.84
CA THR A 404 -24.69 12.50 18.00
C THR A 404 -23.93 13.02 19.21
N GLY A 405 -22.90 13.83 18.92
CA GLY A 405 -21.91 14.27 19.90
C GLY A 405 -20.47 14.16 19.41
N ALA A 406 -20.17 13.28 18.43
CA ALA A 406 -18.84 13.16 17.84
C ALA A 406 -18.62 14.12 16.65
N ALA A 407 -19.70 14.43 15.91
CA ALA A 407 -19.64 15.31 14.74
C ALA A 407 -19.36 16.79 15.07
N ALA A 408 -19.31 17.17 16.36
CA ALA A 408 -19.04 18.56 16.78
C ALA A 408 -17.67 18.78 17.42
N ALA A 409 -16.79 17.77 17.56
CA ALA A 409 -15.49 17.99 18.22
C ALA A 409 -14.33 17.03 17.84
N ILE A 410 -14.38 16.28 16.73
CA ILE A 410 -13.20 15.52 16.27
C ILE A 410 -12.38 16.40 15.31
N ARG A 411 -11.54 17.28 15.85
CA ARG A 411 -10.35 17.74 15.11
C ARG A 411 -9.36 16.59 15.07
N ALA A 412 -9.08 16.12 13.85
CA ALA A 412 -8.14 15.06 13.53
C ALA A 412 -6.75 15.30 14.15
N THR A 413 -5.96 14.23 14.27
CA THR A 413 -4.50 14.35 14.34
C THR A 413 -3.91 14.95 13.07
N ALA A 414 -4.70 15.32 12.05
CA ALA A 414 -4.25 15.92 10.81
C ALA A 414 -3.82 17.37 11.06
N PHE A 415 -2.51 17.58 11.12
CA PHE A 415 -1.90 18.89 11.23
C PHE A 415 -1.61 19.43 9.84
N LYS A 416 -1.72 20.74 9.68
CA LYS A 416 -1.12 21.45 8.54
C LYS A 416 0.24 21.98 8.99
N LEU A 417 1.13 22.22 8.03
CA LEU A 417 2.32 23.01 8.33
C LEU A 417 1.90 24.41 8.77
N PRO A 418 2.40 24.91 9.92
CA PRO A 418 2.19 26.28 10.33
C PRO A 418 2.57 27.27 9.23
N ALA A 419 1.85 28.38 9.11
CA ALA A 419 2.12 29.40 8.08
C ALA A 419 3.57 29.93 8.13
N ALA A 420 4.13 30.04 9.34
CA ALA A 420 5.51 30.47 9.56
C ALA A 420 6.57 29.36 9.41
N TYR A 421 6.17 28.09 9.25
CA TYR A 421 7.10 26.95 9.17
C TYR A 421 8.16 27.09 8.07
N PRO A 422 7.83 27.48 6.81
CA PRO A 422 8.85 27.63 5.77
C PRO A 422 9.98 28.60 6.15
N ALA A 423 9.65 29.69 6.85
CA ALA A 423 10.63 30.67 7.31
C ALA A 423 11.59 30.05 8.35
N PHE A 424 11.08 29.25 9.28
CA PHE A 424 11.91 28.58 10.29
C PHE A 424 12.73 27.42 9.73
N ALA A 425 12.17 26.64 8.79
CA ALA A 425 12.87 25.53 8.15
C ALA A 425 14.05 26.00 7.28
N GLN A 426 13.97 27.23 6.75
CA GLN A 426 15.02 27.87 5.96
C GLN A 426 15.94 28.77 6.81
N SER A 427 15.59 29.02 8.07
CA SER A 427 16.39 29.90 8.93
C SER A 427 17.74 29.27 9.26
N PRO A 428 18.83 30.05 9.24
CA PRO A 428 20.14 29.55 9.66
C PRO A 428 20.06 29.08 11.11
N ILE A 429 20.66 27.92 11.38
CA ILE A 429 20.78 27.43 12.75
C ILE A 429 21.67 28.40 13.50
N VAL A 430 21.13 29.00 14.55
CA VAL A 430 21.85 29.96 15.38
C VAL A 430 23.05 29.25 16.00
N GLN A 431 24.26 29.57 15.49
CA GLN A 431 25.51 28.92 15.92
C GLN A 431 25.97 29.37 17.32
N LYS A 432 25.39 30.46 17.83
CA LYS A 432 25.78 31.07 19.10
C LYS A 432 24.53 31.24 19.96
N ALA A 433 24.35 30.36 20.94
CA ALA A 433 23.34 30.58 21.98
C ALA A 433 23.57 31.96 22.63
N PRO A 434 22.52 32.63 23.14
CA PRO A 434 22.69 33.81 24.01
C PRO A 434 23.74 33.47 25.09
N PRO A 435 24.55 34.44 25.56
CA PRO A 435 25.65 34.17 26.48
C PRO A 435 25.17 33.28 27.62
N MET A 436 25.50 31.99 27.50
CA MET A 436 25.14 31.01 28.49
C MET A 436 25.95 31.38 29.71
N SER A 437 25.30 31.55 30.85
CA SER A 437 25.96 31.54 32.15
C SER A 437 27.09 30.51 32.19
N ASP A 438 28.24 30.83 32.80
CA ASP A 438 29.47 30.03 32.97
C ASP A 438 29.27 28.64 33.62
N LEU A 439 28.34 27.83 33.11
CA LEU A 439 28.06 26.48 33.56
C LEU A 439 29.19 25.59 33.04
N THR A 440 30.14 25.31 33.93
CA THR A 440 31.21 24.33 33.69
C THR A 440 30.61 23.07 33.07
N GLY A 441 31.23 22.52 32.02
CA GLY A 441 30.76 21.31 31.35
C GLY A 441 29.64 21.49 30.32
N LEU A 442 29.09 22.70 30.12
CA LEU A 442 28.17 22.99 29.02
C LEU A 442 28.80 24.00 28.05
N ARG A 443 28.91 23.66 26.77
CA ARG A 443 29.40 24.58 25.73
C ARG A 443 28.68 24.39 24.41
N THR A 444 28.60 25.45 23.61
CA THR A 444 28.21 25.34 22.20
C THR A 444 29.41 24.87 21.37
N GLY A 445 29.18 24.03 20.37
CA GLY A 445 30.22 23.60 19.45
C GLY A 445 29.64 22.87 18.24
N ASP A 446 30.53 22.22 17.49
CA ASP A 446 30.17 21.33 16.40
C ASP A 446 30.25 19.87 16.86
N PHE A 447 29.27 19.07 16.45
CA PHE A 447 29.32 17.61 16.57
C PHE A 447 29.02 17.01 15.21
N HIS A 448 30.05 16.50 14.52
CA HIS A 448 29.93 15.90 13.20
C HIS A 448 29.24 16.81 12.14
N GLY A 449 29.55 18.10 12.16
CA GLY A 449 28.97 19.09 11.25
C GLY A 449 27.65 19.70 11.73
N PHE A 450 27.13 19.27 12.89
CA PHE A 450 25.89 19.80 13.45
C PHE A 450 26.17 20.77 14.61
N PRO A 451 25.69 22.03 14.54
CA PRO A 451 25.72 22.94 15.67
C PRO A 451 24.98 22.34 16.87
N SER A 452 25.70 22.18 17.97
CA SER A 452 25.27 21.37 19.11
C SER A 452 25.64 21.99 20.45
N LEU A 453 24.84 21.67 21.47
CA LEU A 453 25.23 21.77 22.86
C LEU A 453 26.06 20.52 23.19
N LEU A 454 27.28 20.73 23.66
CA LEU A 454 28.19 19.68 24.10
C LEU A 454 28.26 19.70 25.62
N ILE A 455 28.01 18.53 26.20
CA ILE A 455 27.80 18.33 27.63
C ILE A 455 28.88 17.40 28.15
N ASP A 456 29.51 17.79 29.26
CA ASP A 456 30.45 16.99 30.03
C ASP A 456 30.07 17.06 31.52
N THR A 457 29.85 15.89 32.09
CA THR A 457 29.50 15.69 33.49
C THR A 457 30.46 14.68 34.11
N PRO A 458 30.49 14.53 35.46
CA PRO A 458 31.25 13.45 36.10
C PRO A 458 30.87 12.05 35.60
N PHE A 459 29.65 11.87 35.08
CA PHE A 459 29.09 10.56 34.74
C PHE A 459 29.03 10.26 33.25
N SER A 460 29.00 11.27 32.38
CA SER A 460 28.79 11.08 30.95
C SER A 460 29.13 12.33 30.13
N THR A 461 29.35 12.14 28.84
CA THR A 461 29.30 13.20 27.83
C THR A 461 28.07 13.03 26.94
N ALA A 462 27.57 14.13 26.36
CA ALA A 462 26.48 14.10 25.39
C ALA A 462 26.59 15.22 24.37
N ALA A 463 25.91 15.06 23.24
CA ALA A 463 25.75 16.11 22.23
C ALA A 463 24.26 16.24 21.86
N ILE A 464 23.73 17.47 21.90
CA ILE A 464 22.35 17.79 21.52
C ILE A 464 22.39 18.81 20.39
N SER A 465 21.92 18.44 19.20
CA SER A 465 21.82 19.36 18.08
C SER A 465 20.78 20.45 18.35
N LEU A 466 21.13 21.69 18.03
CA LEU A 466 20.16 22.78 17.98
C LEU A 466 19.24 22.68 16.77
N PHE A 467 19.55 21.83 15.79
CA PHE A 467 18.63 21.47 14.72
C PHE A 467 17.75 20.30 15.15
N GLY A 468 16.44 20.49 15.14
CA GLY A 468 15.47 19.50 15.56
C GLY A 468 15.43 19.21 17.07
N GLY A 469 16.28 19.88 17.88
CA GLY A 469 16.40 19.61 19.32
C GLY A 469 16.85 18.17 19.59
N GLN A 470 17.66 17.61 18.70
CA GLN A 470 17.89 16.18 18.62
C GLN A 470 19.11 15.78 19.46
N LEU A 471 18.94 14.84 20.39
CA LEU A 471 20.07 14.19 21.05
C LEU A 471 20.84 13.37 20.00
N LEU A 472 22.12 13.63 19.80
CA LEU A 472 22.97 12.93 18.83
C LEU A 472 23.87 11.88 19.47
N SER A 473 24.29 12.10 20.72
CA SER A 473 25.27 11.26 21.42
C SER A 473 25.01 11.24 22.93
N PHE A 474 25.22 10.09 23.56
CA PHE A 474 25.25 9.92 25.02
C PHE A 474 26.26 8.82 25.38
N VAL A 475 27.36 9.21 26.01
CA VAL A 475 28.48 8.32 26.35
C VAL A 475 28.66 8.31 27.87
N PRO A 476 28.25 7.23 28.57
CA PRO A 476 28.62 7.03 29.97
C PRO A 476 30.14 7.05 30.14
N LYS A 477 30.64 7.60 31.26
CA LYS A 477 32.08 7.74 31.49
C LYS A 477 32.77 6.37 31.47
N GLY A 478 33.81 6.24 30.65
CA GLY A 478 34.52 4.97 30.46
C GLY A 478 33.78 3.94 29.58
N GLY A 479 32.61 4.29 29.05
CA GLY A 479 31.81 3.46 28.15
C GLY A 479 31.93 3.85 26.68
N GLN A 480 31.03 3.31 25.87
CA GLN A 480 30.85 3.62 24.45
C GLN A 480 29.56 4.40 24.24
N ASP A 481 29.45 5.11 23.12
CA ASP A 481 28.22 5.82 22.77
C ASP A 481 27.02 4.87 22.72
N VAL A 482 25.93 5.30 23.32
CA VAL A 482 24.65 4.61 23.36
C VAL A 482 23.85 4.91 22.09
N MET A 483 24.08 6.07 21.49
CA MET A 483 23.33 6.54 20.33
C MET A 483 24.10 6.23 19.05
N TRP A 484 23.38 5.74 18.04
CA TRP A 484 23.92 5.59 16.70
C TRP A 484 23.61 6.83 15.89
N LEU A 485 24.64 7.46 15.32
CA LEU A 485 24.51 8.53 14.34
C LEU A 485 24.94 7.99 12.98
N SER A 486 24.13 8.21 11.95
CA SER A 486 24.50 7.77 10.60
C SER A 486 25.81 8.42 10.15
N PRO A 487 26.80 7.64 9.67
CA PRO A 487 28.02 8.19 9.09
C PRO A 487 27.77 9.06 7.86
N SER A 488 26.63 8.85 7.18
CA SER A 488 26.17 9.62 6.02
C SER A 488 24.98 10.53 6.36
N ALA A 489 24.82 10.93 7.63
CA ALA A 489 23.78 11.83 8.07
C ALA A 489 23.79 13.12 7.23
N ARG A 490 22.63 13.44 6.65
CA ARG A 490 22.48 14.64 5.81
C ARG A 490 22.44 15.90 6.65
N GLN A 491 23.04 16.95 6.11
CA GLN A 491 23.06 18.26 6.75
C GLN A 491 21.66 18.93 6.67
N PRO A 492 21.37 19.88 7.58
CA PRO A 492 20.16 20.69 7.54
C PRO A 492 19.94 21.33 6.15
N PRO A 493 18.69 21.47 5.68
CA PRO A 493 17.43 21.34 6.42
C PRO A 493 16.85 19.91 6.43
N THR A 494 17.63 18.91 6.04
CA THR A 494 17.18 17.52 6.06
C THR A 494 17.16 16.98 7.49
N PRO A 495 16.14 16.19 7.91
CA PRO A 495 16.16 15.53 9.21
C PRO A 495 17.44 14.71 9.44
N ILE A 496 18.01 14.80 10.63
CA ILE A 496 19.23 14.06 11.01
C ILE A 496 18.87 12.59 11.28
N ARG A 497 19.57 11.67 10.61
CA ARG A 497 19.40 10.22 10.79
C ARG A 497 20.29 9.71 11.92
N GLY A 498 19.68 9.23 13.00
CA GLY A 498 20.39 8.71 14.18
C GLY A 498 20.07 9.51 15.45
N GLY A 499 20.67 9.15 16.58
CA GLY A 499 20.37 9.78 17.87
C GLY A 499 18.93 9.54 18.32
N THR A 500 18.28 10.57 18.85
CA THR A 500 16.86 10.55 19.21
C THR A 500 16.12 11.72 18.56
N PRO A 501 15.67 11.57 17.29
CA PRO A 501 14.78 12.53 16.65
C PRO A 501 13.50 12.74 17.47
N VAL A 502 13.07 13.99 17.54
CA VAL A 502 11.80 14.40 18.19
C VAL A 502 10.70 14.41 17.13
N CYS A 503 9.83 13.41 17.15
CA CYS A 503 8.72 13.30 16.20
C CYS A 503 7.44 13.91 16.80
N TRP A 504 7.05 15.09 16.32
CA TRP A 504 5.92 15.86 16.88
C TRP A 504 5.39 16.90 15.86
N PRO A 505 4.08 17.21 15.84
CA PRO A 505 3.00 16.72 16.71
C PRO A 505 2.33 15.42 16.20
N TYR A 506 3.05 14.66 15.37
CA TYR A 506 2.63 13.35 14.96
C TYR A 506 3.86 12.46 14.68
N PHE A 507 3.70 11.16 14.92
CA PHE A 507 4.71 10.15 14.59
C PHE A 507 4.29 9.34 13.36
N GLY A 508 5.23 9.01 12.48
CA GLY A 508 4.95 8.42 11.18
C GLY A 508 4.09 9.35 10.33
N ARG A 509 3.14 8.80 9.57
CA ARG A 509 2.12 9.63 8.89
C ARG A 509 0.85 9.80 9.71
N GLN A 510 0.43 8.85 10.54
CA GLN A 510 -0.75 8.96 11.43
C GLN A 510 -1.90 9.86 10.91
N ASN A 511 -2.47 9.48 9.77
CA ASN A 511 -3.56 10.20 9.07
C ASN A 511 -3.22 11.55 8.43
N GLN A 512 -1.93 11.89 8.29
CA GLN A 512 -1.43 13.02 7.49
C GLN A 512 -1.50 12.73 5.99
N THR A 513 -1.81 13.76 5.20
CA THR A 513 -1.67 13.73 3.73
C THR A 513 -0.19 13.82 3.31
N GLY A 514 0.08 13.83 2.00
CA GLY A 514 1.41 14.07 1.44
C GLY A 514 1.96 15.48 1.65
N ASP A 515 1.14 16.42 2.11
CA ASP A 515 1.48 17.85 2.16
C ASP A 515 2.34 18.23 3.37
N VAL A 516 2.55 17.28 4.29
CA VAL A 516 3.35 17.47 5.50
C VAL A 516 4.39 16.34 5.62
N PRO A 517 5.56 16.59 6.24
CA PRO A 517 6.61 15.59 6.36
C PRO A 517 6.15 14.42 7.23
N ALA A 518 6.64 13.21 6.95
CA ALA A 518 6.47 12.10 7.88
C ALA A 518 7.25 12.37 9.18
N HIS A 519 6.68 11.99 10.32
CA HIS A 519 7.23 12.15 11.68
C HIS A 519 7.25 13.58 12.23
N GLY A 520 6.27 14.40 11.85
CA GLY A 520 6.19 15.76 12.33
C GLY A 520 7.23 16.68 11.70
N PHE A 521 7.15 17.95 12.07
CA PHE A 521 7.92 19.02 11.45
C PHE A 521 8.87 19.73 12.43
N VAL A 522 8.83 19.43 13.74
CA VAL A 522 9.74 20.09 14.70
C VAL A 522 11.18 19.59 14.61
N ARG A 523 11.41 18.41 14.01
CA ARG A 523 12.76 17.85 13.78
C ARG A 523 13.53 18.53 12.65
N THR A 524 12.91 19.48 11.95
CA THR A 524 13.50 20.22 10.81
C THR A 524 13.59 21.73 11.06
N VAL A 525 13.40 22.18 12.30
CA VAL A 525 13.51 23.59 12.69
C VAL A 525 14.57 23.78 13.77
N SER A 526 15.05 25.01 13.93
CA SER A 526 16.03 25.36 14.96
C SER A 526 15.39 25.48 16.33
N TRP A 527 15.93 24.78 17.32
CA TRP A 527 15.53 24.82 18.72
C TRP A 527 16.44 25.77 19.51
N GLN A 528 15.93 26.25 20.65
CA GLN A 528 16.66 27.14 21.55
C GLN A 528 16.77 26.52 22.93
N LEU A 529 17.94 26.67 23.56
CA LEU A 529 18.11 26.43 25.00
C LEU A 529 17.49 27.60 25.76
N THR A 530 16.51 27.30 26.61
CA THR A 530 15.75 28.32 27.38
C THR A 530 16.07 28.31 28.87
N ALA A 531 16.50 27.17 29.40
CA ALA A 531 16.99 27.05 30.76
C ALA A 531 18.07 25.96 30.85
N SER A 532 19.01 26.15 31.75
CA SER A 532 19.97 25.10 32.14
C SER A 532 20.39 25.31 33.60
N HIS A 533 20.64 24.21 34.29
CA HIS A 533 21.26 24.23 35.62
C HIS A 533 22.05 22.95 35.87
N ARG A 534 22.91 23.01 36.90
CA ARG A 534 23.71 21.89 37.39
C ARG A 534 23.17 21.46 38.74
N GLU A 535 22.95 20.16 38.90
CA GLU A 535 22.58 19.55 40.18
C GLU A 535 23.83 19.30 41.03
N ASP A 536 23.65 19.03 42.32
CA ASP A 536 24.74 18.87 43.30
C ASP A 536 25.72 17.74 42.95
N ASP A 537 25.24 16.68 42.30
CA ASP A 537 26.07 15.54 41.87
C ASP A 537 26.83 15.79 40.55
N GLY A 538 26.63 16.96 39.95
CA GLY A 538 27.21 17.35 38.67
C GLY A 538 26.41 16.92 37.43
N THR A 539 25.21 16.37 37.60
CA THR A 539 24.24 16.18 36.51
C THR A 539 23.86 17.53 35.91
N LEU A 540 23.68 17.57 34.59
CA LEU A 540 23.23 18.77 33.87
C LEU A 540 21.79 18.60 33.39
N VAL A 541 20.94 19.57 33.69
CA VAL A 541 19.55 19.62 33.24
C VAL A 541 19.40 20.78 32.25
N LEU A 542 18.83 20.50 31.09
CA LEU A 542 18.61 21.45 30.01
C LEU A 542 17.14 21.47 29.61
N THR A 543 16.61 22.65 29.31
CA THR A 543 15.28 22.83 28.71
C THR A 543 15.41 23.48 27.34
N LEU A 544 14.93 22.80 26.31
CA LEU A 544 14.92 23.30 24.94
C LEU A 544 13.49 23.47 24.43
N THR A 545 13.28 24.46 23.58
CA THR A 545 11.98 24.70 22.92
C THR A 545 12.17 24.90 21.41
N PRO A 546 11.27 24.37 20.56
CA PRO A 546 11.20 24.75 19.15
C PRO A 546 10.64 26.19 19.03
N PRO A 547 10.62 26.76 17.81
CA PRO A 547 9.91 27.99 17.55
C PRO A 547 8.43 27.86 17.92
N THR A 548 7.82 28.96 18.36
CA THR A 548 6.38 29.04 18.57
C THR A 548 5.68 29.33 17.25
N PHE A 549 4.50 28.74 17.08
CA PHE A 549 3.68 28.87 15.87
C PHE A 549 2.30 29.36 16.28
N ASP A 550 1.90 30.55 15.83
CA ASP A 550 0.66 31.21 16.26
C ASP A 550 -0.60 30.43 15.85
N ASP A 551 -0.54 29.71 14.73
CA ASP A 551 -1.61 28.90 14.17
C ASP A 551 -1.55 27.41 14.60
N LEU A 552 -0.66 27.07 15.54
CA LEU A 552 -0.60 25.74 16.14
C LEU A 552 -1.19 25.76 17.56
N ALA A 553 -2.20 24.92 17.77
CA ALA A 553 -2.92 24.81 19.05
C ALA A 553 -2.11 24.15 20.18
N LEU A 554 -0.89 23.68 19.88
CA LEU A 554 -0.04 22.97 20.83
C LEU A 554 1.31 23.68 20.97
N ARG A 555 1.85 23.66 22.18
CA ARG A 555 3.21 24.10 22.49
C ARG A 555 4.04 22.93 23.00
N LEU A 556 5.27 22.83 22.53
CA LEU A 556 6.21 21.79 22.94
C LEU A 556 7.37 22.42 23.73
N ARG A 557 7.78 21.74 24.80
CA ARG A 557 9.09 21.92 25.43
C ARG A 557 9.72 20.57 25.71
N MET A 558 11.04 20.50 25.68
CA MET A 558 11.80 19.30 26.01
C MET A 558 12.72 19.56 27.19
N THR A 559 12.77 18.61 28.13
CA THR A 559 13.77 18.59 29.20
C THR A 559 14.69 17.39 29.03
N LEU A 560 16.00 17.61 29.17
CA LEU A 560 17.04 16.60 29.15
C LEU A 560 17.85 16.68 30.44
N ARG A 561 17.95 15.57 31.17
CA ARG A 561 18.79 15.42 32.36
C ARG A 561 19.90 14.42 32.04
N ILE A 562 21.13 14.91 32.00
CA ILE A 562 22.33 14.19 31.56
C ILE A 562 23.21 13.92 32.79
N GLY A 563 23.20 12.68 33.28
CA GLY A 563 23.99 12.24 34.41
C GLY A 563 24.36 10.76 34.28
N ARG A 564 24.25 9.99 35.37
CA ARG A 564 24.45 8.52 35.32
C ARG A 564 23.51 7.82 34.34
N THR A 565 22.29 8.34 34.26
CA THR A 565 21.29 8.00 33.25
C THR A 565 21.01 9.21 32.40
N LEU A 566 20.51 8.96 31.20
CA LEU A 566 19.91 9.95 30.34
C LEU A 566 18.40 9.94 30.58
N GLU A 567 17.83 11.08 30.97
CA GLU A 567 16.38 11.25 31.01
C GLU A 567 15.96 12.32 30.01
N GLN A 568 14.93 12.03 29.23
CA GLN A 568 14.41 12.93 28.21
C GLN A 568 12.88 12.97 28.30
N SER A 569 12.30 14.17 28.37
CA SER A 569 10.86 14.37 28.47
C SER A 569 10.38 15.39 27.44
N LEU A 570 9.34 15.04 26.68
CA LEU A 570 8.57 15.94 25.84
C LEU A 570 7.31 16.35 26.58
N ILE A 571 7.14 17.64 26.84
CA ILE A 571 5.95 18.19 27.48
C ILE A 571 5.18 18.98 26.42
N THR A 572 4.00 18.47 26.08
CA THR A 572 3.07 19.09 25.14
C THR A 572 1.94 19.75 25.92
N GLU A 573 1.66 21.02 25.66
CA GLU A 573 0.58 21.80 26.25
C GLU A 573 -0.42 22.20 25.17
N ASN A 574 -1.72 22.09 25.45
CA ASN A 574 -2.76 22.62 24.59
C ASN A 574 -3.06 24.08 24.97
N THR A 575 -2.67 25.01 24.10
CA THR A 575 -2.83 26.45 24.28
C THR A 575 -4.12 27.00 23.70
N SER A 576 -4.96 26.14 23.11
CA SER A 576 -6.22 26.53 22.50
C SER A 576 -7.42 26.36 23.45
N GLN A 577 -8.59 26.83 23.01
CA GLN A 577 -9.86 26.71 23.73
C GLN A 577 -10.62 25.41 23.41
N ALA A 578 -10.06 24.52 22.58
CA ALA A 578 -10.67 23.25 22.20
C ALA A 578 -9.73 22.08 22.49
N PRO A 579 -10.24 20.86 22.76
CA PRO A 579 -9.40 19.68 22.84
C PRO A 579 -8.60 19.45 21.54
N VAL A 580 -7.36 18.97 21.68
CA VAL A 580 -6.48 18.67 20.54
C VAL A 580 -5.96 17.24 20.65
N ARG A 581 -5.99 16.52 19.53
CA ARG A 581 -5.49 15.15 19.44
C ARG A 581 -4.16 15.10 18.70
N PHE A 582 -3.20 14.34 19.21
CA PHE A 582 -1.87 14.25 18.61
C PHE A 582 -1.18 12.91 18.91
N THR A 583 -0.09 12.65 18.17
CA THR A 583 0.83 11.53 18.42
C THR A 583 2.25 12.06 18.51
N GLN A 584 3.17 11.27 19.03
CA GLN A 584 4.56 11.71 19.17
C GLN A 584 5.47 10.52 19.43
N ALA A 585 6.77 10.69 19.17
CA ALA A 585 7.76 9.72 19.56
C ALA A 585 9.12 10.35 19.84
N LEU A 586 9.87 9.70 20.72
CA LEU A 586 11.32 9.80 20.80
C LEU A 586 11.90 8.62 20.02
N HIS A 587 12.35 8.89 18.79
CA HIS A 587 12.68 7.85 17.81
C HIS A 587 14.13 7.34 17.98
N ASN A 588 14.45 6.71 19.11
CA ASN A 588 15.83 6.38 19.49
C ASN A 588 16.50 5.40 18.53
N TYR A 589 17.70 5.73 18.05
CA TYR A 589 18.61 4.84 17.33
C TYR A 589 19.69 4.36 18.30
N PHE A 590 19.50 3.18 18.89
CA PHE A 590 20.48 2.63 19.82
C PHE A 590 21.63 1.97 19.05
N ARG A 591 22.86 2.40 19.32
CA ARG A 591 24.06 1.78 18.73
C ARG A 591 24.25 0.38 19.28
N VAL A 592 24.36 -0.58 18.37
CA VAL A 592 24.66 -1.98 18.69
C VAL A 592 25.84 -2.49 17.88
N GLY A 593 26.49 -3.55 18.33
CA GLY A 593 27.60 -4.14 17.59
C GLY A 593 27.16 -5.01 16.40
N ASP A 594 25.94 -5.57 16.44
CA ASP A 594 25.29 -6.26 15.32
C ASP A 594 23.79 -6.43 15.62
N ALA A 595 22.93 -5.77 14.84
CA ALA A 595 21.47 -5.77 15.02
C ALA A 595 20.86 -7.17 14.92
N LEU A 596 21.52 -8.11 14.23
CA LEU A 596 21.08 -9.51 14.18
C LEU A 596 21.41 -10.25 15.48
N LYS A 597 22.31 -9.77 16.34
CA LYS A 597 22.76 -10.45 17.56
C LYS A 597 22.13 -9.95 18.85
N VAL A 598 21.45 -8.81 18.81
CA VAL A 598 20.80 -8.26 19.99
C VAL A 598 19.44 -8.90 20.28
N SER A 599 18.99 -8.78 21.52
CA SER A 599 17.63 -9.12 21.92
C SER A 599 17.03 -8.01 22.79
N VAL A 600 15.70 -7.90 22.78
CA VAL A 600 14.97 -6.91 23.58
C VAL A 600 13.95 -7.62 24.47
N GLN A 601 14.21 -7.55 25.77
CA GLN A 601 13.35 -8.03 26.84
C GLN A 601 12.24 -7.02 27.15
N GLY A 602 11.11 -7.51 27.70
CA GLY A 602 9.96 -6.67 28.07
C GLY A 602 8.87 -6.59 26.99
N LEU A 603 9.03 -7.36 25.89
CA LEU A 603 8.08 -7.44 24.79
C LEU A 603 7.38 -8.80 24.66
N ASP A 604 7.87 -9.82 25.34
CA ASP A 604 7.27 -11.16 25.34
C ASP A 604 5.81 -11.13 25.81
N GLY A 605 4.95 -11.88 25.12
CA GLY A 605 3.52 -11.97 25.40
C GLY A 605 2.71 -10.72 25.03
N LEU A 606 3.31 -9.71 24.39
CA LEU A 606 2.60 -8.52 23.94
C LEU A 606 2.09 -8.65 22.51
N ASP A 607 0.94 -8.02 22.25
CA ASP A 607 0.39 -7.93 20.90
C ASP A 607 1.01 -6.76 20.13
N TYR A 608 1.34 -7.01 18.87
CA TYR A 608 1.86 -6.02 17.94
C TYR A 608 1.18 -6.06 16.58
N ILE A 609 1.25 -4.93 15.88
CA ILE A 609 0.89 -4.80 14.47
C ILE A 609 2.14 -4.44 13.67
N ASP A 610 2.29 -5.01 12.48
CA ASP A 610 3.45 -4.77 11.61
C ASP A 610 3.08 -3.89 10.41
N LYS A 611 3.85 -2.84 10.18
CA LYS A 611 3.65 -1.93 9.04
C LYS A 611 3.93 -2.60 7.70
N TYR A 612 4.85 -3.56 7.61
CA TYR A 612 5.12 -4.29 6.37
C TYR A 612 3.93 -5.13 5.92
N GLU A 613 3.05 -5.48 6.86
CA GLU A 613 1.75 -6.13 6.59
C GLU A 613 0.62 -5.12 6.47
N ASN A 614 0.92 -3.83 6.31
CA ASN A 614 -0.05 -2.74 6.34
C ASN A 614 -0.93 -2.74 7.59
N TYR A 615 -0.41 -3.21 8.72
CA TYR A 615 -1.11 -3.39 9.98
C TYR A 615 -2.32 -4.33 9.89
N ALA A 616 -2.36 -5.22 8.89
CA ALA A 616 -3.52 -6.05 8.60
C ALA A 616 -3.80 -7.09 9.69
N ASN A 617 -2.76 -7.59 10.35
CA ASN A 617 -2.85 -8.65 11.34
C ASN A 617 -2.33 -8.18 12.69
N VAL A 618 -2.99 -8.64 13.76
CA VAL A 618 -2.46 -8.58 15.12
C VAL A 618 -1.66 -9.85 15.35
N HIS A 619 -0.42 -9.70 15.77
CA HIS A 619 0.50 -10.77 16.10
C HIS A 619 0.80 -10.80 17.59
N HIS A 620 1.20 -11.96 18.09
CA HIS A 620 1.60 -12.16 19.47
C HIS A 620 3.11 -12.43 19.55
N GLN A 621 3.83 -11.62 20.31
CA GLN A 621 5.26 -11.80 20.54
C GLN A 621 5.51 -13.03 21.39
N GLN A 622 6.51 -13.83 21.01
CA GLN A 622 6.93 -15.04 21.72
C GLN A 622 8.42 -14.95 21.98
N GLY A 623 8.81 -14.88 23.26
CA GLY A 623 10.16 -14.58 23.70
C GLY A 623 10.58 -13.13 23.42
N ASP A 624 11.86 -12.86 23.70
CA ASP A 624 12.48 -11.56 23.42
C ASP A 624 12.35 -11.17 21.95
N TRP A 625 12.19 -9.89 21.67
CA TRP A 625 12.24 -9.39 20.30
C TRP A 625 13.67 -9.52 19.75
N THR A 626 13.80 -10.05 18.53
CA THR A 626 15.06 -10.12 17.78
C THR A 626 14.76 -9.99 16.29
N LEU A 627 15.73 -9.55 15.49
CA LEU A 627 15.62 -9.56 14.02
C LEU A 627 15.81 -10.95 13.39
N ARG A 628 16.07 -11.99 14.19
CA ARG A 628 16.25 -13.38 13.73
C ARG A 628 15.01 -14.23 13.97
N ASP A 629 13.89 -13.63 14.35
CA ASP A 629 12.65 -14.37 14.46
C ASP A 629 12.38 -15.08 13.12
N PRO A 630 12.22 -16.42 13.07
CA PRO A 630 11.99 -17.14 11.82
C PRO A 630 10.73 -16.68 11.06
N ARG A 631 9.84 -15.95 11.74
CA ARG A 631 8.64 -15.34 11.15
C ARG A 631 8.94 -14.04 10.40
N ASP A 632 10.12 -13.44 10.61
CA ASP A 632 10.52 -12.18 9.99
C ASP A 632 11.59 -12.36 8.92
N PRO A 633 11.55 -11.58 7.84
CA PRO A 633 12.60 -11.58 6.82
C PRO A 633 13.82 -10.72 7.22
N GLY A 634 14.21 -10.67 8.50
CA GLY A 634 15.36 -9.89 8.97
C GLY A 634 15.13 -8.38 9.05
N ARG A 635 13.88 -7.94 9.25
CA ARG A 635 13.48 -6.52 9.41
C ARG A 635 12.34 -6.39 10.42
N SER A 636 12.08 -5.19 10.91
CA SER A 636 10.99 -4.91 11.86
C SER A 636 10.45 -3.50 11.68
N ASP A 637 9.13 -3.34 11.70
CA ASP A 637 8.42 -2.07 11.90
C ASP A 637 7.14 -2.36 12.71
N ARG A 638 7.36 -2.80 13.95
CA ARG A 638 6.33 -3.33 14.85
C ARG A 638 5.89 -2.30 15.85
N ILE A 639 4.57 -2.12 15.98
CA ILE A 639 3.96 -1.27 17.00
C ILE A 639 3.32 -2.19 18.05
N TYR A 640 3.92 -2.25 19.23
CA TYR A 640 3.34 -2.90 20.40
C TYR A 640 2.31 -1.96 21.01
N THR A 641 1.04 -2.38 21.05
CA THR A 641 -0.08 -1.46 21.30
C THR A 641 -0.43 -1.26 22.77
N ILE A 642 0.02 -2.17 23.63
CA ILE A 642 -0.13 -2.13 25.09
C ILE A 642 1.21 -2.54 25.72
N ALA A 643 2.19 -1.65 25.64
CA ALA A 643 3.56 -1.90 26.08
C ALA A 643 3.76 -1.61 27.58
N GLY A 644 4.65 -2.37 28.22
CA GLY A 644 4.85 -2.34 29.68
C GLY A 644 5.73 -1.20 30.21
N GLY A 645 6.38 -0.44 29.33
CA GLY A 645 7.18 0.73 29.70
C GLY A 645 8.55 0.44 30.29
N HIS A 646 9.01 -0.83 30.30
CA HIS A 646 10.34 -1.23 30.76
C HIS A 646 10.92 -2.28 29.80
N TYR A 647 12.08 -1.97 29.23
CA TYR A 647 12.71 -2.78 28.19
C TYR A 647 14.21 -2.89 28.46
N THR A 648 14.80 -4.04 28.11
CA THR A 648 16.25 -4.21 28.17
C THR A 648 16.77 -4.71 26.83
N LEU A 649 17.56 -3.87 26.17
CA LEU A 649 18.31 -4.22 24.97
C LEU A 649 19.65 -4.85 25.37
N THR A 650 19.82 -6.13 25.07
CA THR A 650 21.06 -6.87 25.36
C THR A 650 21.92 -6.92 24.11
N ASP A 651 23.15 -6.38 24.19
CA ASP A 651 24.12 -6.39 23.11
C ASP A 651 25.33 -7.27 23.48
N PRO A 652 25.39 -8.52 23.00
CA PRO A 652 26.50 -9.41 23.30
C PRO A 652 27.79 -9.04 22.56
N VAL A 653 27.72 -8.23 21.50
CA VAL A 653 28.90 -7.84 20.70
C VAL A 653 29.65 -6.71 21.38
N LEU A 654 28.93 -5.71 21.90
CA LEU A 654 29.53 -4.63 22.69
C LEU A 654 29.63 -4.96 24.18
N GLY A 655 29.08 -6.10 24.62
CA GLY A 655 29.19 -6.60 25.99
C GLY A 655 28.45 -5.72 27.01
N ARG A 656 27.27 -5.21 26.66
CA ARG A 656 26.49 -4.27 27.49
C ARG A 656 24.99 -4.52 27.44
N ARG A 657 24.26 -3.99 28.42
CA ARG A 657 22.79 -3.93 28.42
C ARG A 657 22.32 -2.49 28.50
N ILE A 658 21.37 -2.10 27.66
CA ILE A 658 20.74 -0.78 27.70
C ILE A 658 19.34 -0.95 28.29
N VAL A 659 19.10 -0.33 29.44
CA VAL A 659 17.82 -0.35 30.14
C VAL A 659 17.04 0.90 29.77
N ILE A 660 15.81 0.71 29.31
CA ILE A 660 14.93 1.77 28.84
C ILE A 660 13.64 1.72 29.67
N ALA A 661 13.29 2.84 30.30
CA ALA A 661 12.00 3.01 30.95
C ALA A 661 11.23 4.15 30.28
N THR A 662 9.94 3.97 29.99
CA THR A 662 9.09 4.98 29.33
C THR A 662 7.86 5.29 30.15
N LYS A 663 7.43 6.56 30.14
CA LYS A 663 6.20 7.03 30.80
C LYS A 663 5.41 7.94 29.85
N GLY A 664 4.09 7.96 30.01
CA GLY A 664 3.21 8.75 29.15
C GLY A 664 3.01 8.17 27.75
N SER A 665 3.43 6.92 27.53
CA SER A 665 3.11 6.13 26.34
C SER A 665 2.54 4.78 26.73
N ARG A 666 1.61 4.27 25.92
CA ARG A 666 1.16 2.87 25.96
C ARG A 666 1.67 2.06 24.78
N ALA A 667 2.39 2.68 23.85
CA ALA A 667 3.02 1.99 22.74
C ALA A 667 4.56 2.01 22.83
N LEU A 668 5.16 0.98 22.25
CA LEU A 668 6.57 0.94 21.87
C LEU A 668 6.64 0.59 20.38
N VAL A 669 7.50 1.28 19.65
CA VAL A 669 7.85 0.91 18.27
C VAL A 669 9.22 0.28 18.25
N ALA A 670 9.32 -0.92 17.69
CA ALA A 670 10.58 -1.63 17.46
C ALA A 670 10.87 -1.66 15.96
N TRP A 671 11.91 -0.96 15.55
CA TRP A 671 12.19 -0.73 14.12
C TRP A 671 13.64 -1.02 13.75
N ASN A 672 13.80 -1.74 12.64
CA ASN A 672 15.04 -1.81 11.87
C ASN A 672 14.64 -2.13 10.41
N PRO A 673 15.19 -1.40 9.42
CA PRO A 673 14.79 -1.60 8.02
C PRO A 673 15.20 -2.97 7.45
N GLY A 674 16.19 -3.64 8.03
CA GLY A 674 16.84 -4.81 7.45
C GLY A 674 17.64 -4.45 6.19
N GLU A 675 18.38 -5.42 5.68
CA GLU A 675 19.34 -5.23 4.57
C GLU A 675 18.70 -4.64 3.32
N GLU A 676 17.60 -5.25 2.85
CA GLU A 676 16.98 -4.91 1.56
C GLU A 676 16.41 -3.48 1.54
N ALA A 677 15.74 -3.05 2.62
CA ALA A 677 15.19 -1.71 2.69
C ALA A 677 16.29 -0.68 2.99
N ALA A 678 17.28 -1.04 3.80
CA ALA A 678 18.41 -0.15 4.10
C ALA A 678 19.27 0.17 2.88
N ALA A 679 19.45 -0.78 1.96
CA ALA A 679 20.16 -0.56 0.69
C ALA A 679 19.53 0.57 -0.15
N LYS A 680 18.24 0.85 0.04
CA LYS A 680 17.48 1.92 -0.64
C LYS A 680 17.50 3.25 0.15
N MET A 681 18.08 3.26 1.36
CA MET A 681 18.19 4.43 2.23
C MET A 681 19.61 5.00 2.19
N ALA A 682 19.80 6.10 1.47
CA ALA A 682 21.11 6.74 1.28
C ALA A 682 21.83 7.13 2.58
N ASP A 683 21.07 7.42 3.63
CA ASP A 683 21.57 7.77 4.97
C ASP A 683 21.63 6.58 5.94
N VAL A 684 21.47 5.34 5.46
CA VAL A 684 21.60 4.12 6.27
C VAL A 684 22.54 3.12 5.60
N GLY A 685 22.20 2.62 4.40
CA GLY A 685 23.00 1.61 3.67
C GLY A 685 23.40 0.43 4.56
N GLU A 686 24.68 0.06 4.55
CA GLU A 686 25.27 -0.99 5.39
C GLU A 686 25.12 -0.74 6.91
N GLY A 687 24.88 0.50 7.33
CA GLY A 687 24.75 0.87 8.74
C GLY A 687 23.52 0.32 9.45
N TRP A 688 22.60 -0.36 8.74
CA TRP A 688 21.43 -1.01 9.36
C TRP A 688 21.79 -2.05 10.42
N ARG A 689 22.99 -2.65 10.34
CA ARG A 689 23.50 -3.59 11.33
C ARG A 689 23.98 -2.92 12.61
N ASP A 690 24.23 -1.63 12.59
CA ASP A 690 24.89 -0.92 13.69
C ASP A 690 23.89 -0.29 14.68
N TYR A 691 22.58 -0.45 14.43
CA TYR A 691 21.55 0.07 15.33
C TYR A 691 20.28 -0.77 15.38
N VAL A 692 19.52 -0.57 16.45
CA VAL A 692 18.09 -0.91 16.51
C VAL A 692 17.32 0.28 17.06
N CYS A 693 16.10 0.48 16.58
CA CYS A 693 15.24 1.54 17.12
C CYS A 693 14.24 0.97 18.12
N LEU A 694 14.21 1.58 19.31
CA LEU A 694 13.21 1.32 20.34
C LEU A 694 12.67 2.65 20.81
N GLU A 695 11.41 2.92 20.50
CA GLU A 695 10.85 4.26 20.56
C GLU A 695 9.84 4.39 21.68
N ALA A 696 10.06 5.37 22.56
CA ALA A 696 8.99 5.82 23.45
C ALA A 696 7.97 6.57 22.58
N ALA A 697 6.76 6.02 22.40
CA ALA A 697 5.84 6.54 21.39
C ALA A 697 4.37 6.51 21.84
N ASN A 698 3.66 7.59 21.54
CA ASN A 698 2.20 7.58 21.40
C ASN A 698 1.92 7.32 19.91
N ALA A 699 1.67 6.07 19.52
CA ALA A 699 1.58 5.64 18.12
C ALA A 699 0.46 4.60 17.90
N GLY A 700 0.02 4.44 16.65
CA GLY A 700 -1.02 3.48 16.30
C GLY A 700 -2.34 3.81 17.00
N PRO A 701 -2.86 2.95 17.90
CA PRO A 701 -4.05 3.24 18.69
C PRO A 701 -3.81 4.22 19.87
N ASP A 702 -2.55 4.44 20.27
CA ASP A 702 -2.23 5.32 21.40
C ASP A 702 -2.16 6.80 20.98
N VAL A 703 -3.34 7.39 20.74
CA VAL A 703 -3.51 8.82 20.40
C VAL A 703 -3.82 9.61 21.67
N ILE A 704 -3.10 10.70 21.91
CA ILE A 704 -3.34 11.57 23.06
C ILE A 704 -4.40 12.59 22.71
N GLU A 705 -5.37 12.77 23.60
CA GLU A 705 -6.34 13.86 23.56
C GLU A 705 -6.10 14.79 24.76
N LEU A 706 -5.75 16.04 24.48
CA LEU A 706 -5.47 17.05 25.49
C LEU A 706 -6.60 18.08 25.55
N ALA A 707 -7.22 18.22 26.72
CA ALA A 707 -8.16 19.30 27.00
C ALA A 707 -7.48 20.69 26.97
N PRO A 708 -8.24 21.79 26.78
CA PRO A 708 -7.72 23.15 26.87
C PRO A 708 -6.91 23.39 28.15
N GLY A 709 -5.70 23.94 28.04
CA GLY A 709 -4.80 24.21 29.16
C GLY A 709 -4.16 22.98 29.80
N ALA A 710 -4.50 21.76 29.36
CA ALA A 710 -3.89 20.54 29.85
C ALA A 710 -2.53 20.28 29.19
N SER A 711 -1.71 19.48 29.87
CA SER A 711 -0.40 19.05 29.38
C SER A 711 -0.23 17.55 29.44
N HIS A 712 0.48 16.98 28.47
CA HIS A 712 0.89 15.58 28.44
C HIS A 712 2.41 15.49 28.37
N THR A 713 2.97 14.53 29.12
CA THR A 713 4.41 14.30 29.18
C THR A 713 4.73 12.90 28.67
N LEU A 714 5.47 12.81 27.56
CA LEU A 714 6.14 11.59 27.13
C LEU A 714 7.57 11.61 27.66
N ALA A 715 7.96 10.64 28.48
CA ALA A 715 9.28 10.60 29.09
C ALA A 715 9.96 9.25 28.84
N GLN A 716 11.29 9.29 28.76
CA GLN A 716 12.15 8.12 28.75
C GLN A 716 13.35 8.29 29.67
N THR A 717 13.80 7.18 30.24
CA THR A 717 15.05 7.06 31.00
C THR A 717 15.88 5.95 30.40
N ILE A 718 17.15 6.24 30.10
CA ILE A 718 18.09 5.32 29.47
C ILE A 718 19.30 5.16 30.40
N GLY A 719 19.61 3.91 30.75
CA GLY A 719 20.80 3.53 31.53
C GLY A 719 21.58 2.42 30.83
N VAL A 720 22.87 2.30 31.17
CA VAL A 720 23.75 1.25 30.64
C VAL A 720 24.30 0.43 31.79
N GLN A 721 24.28 -0.90 31.64
CA GLN A 721 24.78 -1.89 32.58
C GLN A 721 25.86 -2.77 31.95
#